data_AF-A0A0W0X3T9-F1
#
_entry.id   AF-A0A0W0X3T9-F1
#
_cell.length_a   1.000
_cell.length_b   1.000
_cell.length_c   1.000
_cell.angle_alpha   90.00
_cell.angle_beta   90.00
_cell.angle_gamma   90.00
#
_symmetry.space_group_name_H-M   'P 1'
#
loop_
_entity.id
_entity.type
_entity.pdbx_description
1 polymer ?
#
loop_
_entity_poly.entity_id
_entity_poly.type
_entity_poly.pdbx_seq_one_letter_code
_entity_poly.pdbx_strand_id
1 'polypeptide(L)'
;MKISDVKRALIQYEANVSGARGYWKESHMQQLENFYIKINGNVGAVTEDRKLKPEEYLEVAKIIHGKKTWSTRPSSIALGALANILGGRQAVNHFKEKLENQLTGINLGLLELYTAPEEGTASEETTAPEKNKEKSSLKDEAHGYLLAQLLDILSPIAPSHAPVNFLGDICEQAGKQTLTDKLGFIQKLVDAKIFEKSAYLLVLKSKNAQLITDLLILLSKNGLCNEINLDKLESLDIQDAGIASSLEEKKLVLLKKILLFFTADPSLMMQTTLTTLFKHDELWSELRELVEGLHSAEYLTSSLMTELFAHPEAIGRAKEISRIIAHFQKADWKLEHYWMAILKTNDGSNVESATSKLCQLALNPAQAVLVLNRLFAAPQYGENIVEGVETLARISPVDEEDFLVIDEEDLLAVLGVQKDAHALAEGIVAARKSPNYDGQVRNFISQKPAYALGLASVYRLLDLAELNTAEIRELVLSRSSDASLASLILQRMNDNNLFNRGCPESFKNLKRLYDNKLISLGFSKLQTLLQEANLFNQPNFEVLCTKAKHCKELAEACSVLAAFGKGKLTQNNLELLFENAADAKTTAAILCGQEPQPKQLKHADHRDVFFSSNSYPASGMAQEEVSDEKSDSSGYSDEESDESDEETSPKATKETSSSWSLGGFISSLVSDGTQSDSEEDDDEEQQKKSAIVCNP
;
A
#
# COMPACT_ATOMS: atom_id res chain seq x y z
N MET A 1 -52.32 -34.15 8.92
CA MET A 1 -53.25 -35.12 8.40
C MET A 1 -54.29 -35.21 9.48
N LYS A 2 -55.56 -35.11 9.09
CA LYS A 2 -56.66 -35.30 10.01
C LYS A 2 -57.22 -36.71 9.86
N ILE A 3 -58.02 -37.12 10.84
CA ILE A 3 -58.74 -38.40 10.78
C ILE A 3 -59.65 -38.45 9.54
N SER A 4 -60.21 -37.32 9.12
CA SER A 4 -61.00 -37.20 7.89
C SER A 4 -60.21 -37.48 6.61
N ASP A 5 -58.90 -37.21 6.55
CA ASP A 5 -58.06 -37.52 5.38
C ASP A 5 -57.92 -39.04 5.21
N VAL A 6 -57.72 -39.76 6.31
CA VAL A 6 -57.67 -41.24 6.33
C VAL A 6 -59.00 -41.82 5.89
N LYS A 7 -60.11 -41.28 6.42
CA LYS A 7 -61.46 -41.66 5.99
C LYS A 7 -61.67 -41.43 4.50
N ARG A 8 -61.25 -40.27 3.99
CA ARG A 8 -61.38 -39.89 2.58
C ARG A 8 -60.63 -40.86 1.68
N ALA A 9 -59.41 -41.26 2.07
CA ALA A 9 -58.66 -42.28 1.35
C ALA A 9 -59.37 -43.65 1.34
N LEU A 10 -59.97 -44.06 2.46
CA LEU A 10 -60.77 -45.29 2.53
C LEU A 10 -62.02 -45.22 1.64
N ILE A 11 -62.75 -44.11 1.67
CA ILE A 11 -63.92 -43.88 0.79
C ILE A 11 -63.50 -43.91 -0.68
N GLN A 12 -62.39 -43.23 -1.02
CA GLN A 12 -61.86 -43.21 -2.38
C GLN A 12 -61.43 -44.61 -2.84
N TYR A 13 -60.88 -45.44 -1.95
CA TYR A 13 -60.62 -46.84 -2.25
C TYR A 13 -61.91 -47.59 -2.56
N GLU A 14 -62.90 -47.54 -1.67
CA GLU A 14 -64.18 -48.26 -1.82
C GLU A 14 -64.93 -47.85 -3.09
N ALA A 15 -64.95 -46.55 -3.41
CA ALA A 15 -65.61 -46.03 -4.60
C ALA A 15 -64.98 -46.54 -5.91
N ASN A 16 -63.70 -46.91 -5.90
CA ASN A 16 -62.96 -47.34 -7.10
C ASN A 16 -62.75 -48.86 -7.17
N VAL A 17 -63.11 -49.62 -6.12
CA VAL A 17 -63.05 -51.09 -6.14
C VAL A 17 -64.32 -51.63 -6.78
N SER A 18 -64.23 -52.05 -8.05
CA SER A 18 -65.36 -52.66 -8.77
C SER A 18 -65.25 -54.19 -8.86
N GLY A 19 -66.40 -54.87 -8.80
CA GLY A 19 -66.55 -56.31 -9.06
C GLY A 19 -66.11 -57.25 -7.93
N ALA A 20 -65.73 -58.49 -8.29
CA ALA A 20 -65.40 -59.59 -7.37
C ALA A 20 -64.23 -59.31 -6.39
N ARG A 21 -63.47 -58.21 -6.59
CA ARG A 21 -62.40 -57.79 -5.69
C ARG A 21 -62.89 -57.07 -4.43
N GLY A 22 -64.14 -56.63 -4.38
CA GLY A 22 -64.74 -56.11 -3.13
C GLY A 22 -64.71 -57.14 -1.99
N TYR A 23 -64.68 -58.44 -2.32
CA TYR A 23 -64.62 -59.54 -1.36
C TYR A 23 -63.22 -59.79 -0.77
N TRP A 24 -62.15 -59.28 -1.39
CA TRP A 24 -60.76 -59.51 -0.95
C TRP A 24 -60.04 -58.16 -0.84
N LYS A 25 -60.15 -57.50 0.33
CA LYS A 25 -59.39 -56.28 0.60
C LYS A 25 -57.88 -56.57 0.60
N GLU A 26 -57.10 -55.73 -0.08
CA GLU A 26 -55.65 -55.81 -0.03
C GLU A 26 -55.15 -55.59 1.41
N SER A 27 -54.09 -56.29 1.82
CA SER A 27 -53.63 -56.32 3.23
C SER A 27 -53.36 -54.94 3.83
N HIS A 28 -52.72 -54.02 3.09
CA HIS A 28 -52.46 -52.64 3.52
C HIS A 28 -53.74 -51.80 3.66
N MET A 29 -54.77 -52.05 2.85
CA MET A 29 -56.06 -51.35 2.99
C MET A 29 -56.83 -51.86 4.21
N GLN A 30 -56.74 -53.16 4.51
CA GLN A 30 -57.31 -53.73 5.73
C GLN A 30 -56.58 -53.18 6.97
N GLN A 31 -55.25 -53.00 6.90
CA GLN A 31 -54.49 -52.32 7.95
C GLN A 31 -54.91 -50.85 8.11
N LEU A 32 -55.14 -50.12 7.03
CA LEU A 32 -55.61 -48.73 7.06
C LEU A 32 -57.00 -48.61 7.70
N GLU A 33 -57.90 -49.54 7.40
CA GLU A 33 -59.23 -49.60 8.00
C GLU A 33 -59.16 -49.91 9.50
N ASN A 34 -58.36 -50.91 9.89
CA ASN A 34 -58.14 -51.23 11.30
C ASN A 34 -57.54 -50.04 12.07
N PHE A 35 -56.58 -49.34 11.45
CA PHE A 35 -56.00 -48.12 12.00
C PHE A 35 -57.04 -47.02 12.16
N TYR A 36 -57.87 -46.77 11.15
CA TYR A 36 -58.95 -45.78 11.21
C TYR A 36 -59.93 -46.09 12.36
N ILE A 37 -60.35 -47.35 12.50
CA ILE A 37 -61.23 -47.79 13.60
C ILE A 37 -60.56 -47.55 14.95
N LYS A 38 -59.27 -47.87 15.07
CA LYS A 38 -58.50 -47.68 16.31
C LYS A 38 -58.46 -46.22 16.76
N ILE A 39 -58.24 -45.26 15.84
CA ILE A 39 -58.12 -43.85 16.19
C ILE A 39 -59.45 -43.10 16.28
N ASN A 40 -60.50 -43.60 15.62
CA ASN A 40 -61.81 -42.96 15.52
C ASN A 40 -62.90 -43.63 16.40
N GLY A 41 -62.67 -44.86 16.87
CA GLY A 41 -63.56 -45.61 17.77
C GLY A 41 -64.73 -46.33 17.11
N ASN A 42 -65.26 -45.84 15.97
CA ASN A 42 -66.39 -46.44 15.25
C ASN A 42 -66.23 -46.41 13.72
N VAL A 43 -66.87 -47.38 13.06
CA VAL A 43 -66.98 -47.47 11.59
C VAL A 43 -68.09 -46.54 11.11
N GLY A 44 -67.77 -45.54 10.29
CA GLY A 44 -68.76 -44.77 9.51
C GLY A 44 -68.85 -43.25 9.78
N ALA A 45 -68.67 -42.76 11.00
CA ALA A 45 -68.72 -41.32 11.33
C ALA A 45 -67.42 -40.86 11.99
N VAL A 46 -66.86 -39.70 11.58
CA VAL A 46 -65.67 -39.13 12.26
C VAL A 46 -66.16 -38.54 13.58
N THR A 47 -65.73 -39.10 14.70
CA THR A 47 -66.21 -38.74 16.04
C THR A 47 -65.58 -37.41 16.49
N GLU A 48 -64.33 -37.19 16.10
CA GLU A 48 -63.60 -35.93 16.30
C GLU A 48 -62.54 -35.77 15.20
N ASP A 49 -62.64 -34.73 14.35
CA ASP A 49 -61.71 -34.53 13.23
C ASP A 49 -60.42 -33.82 13.64
N ARG A 50 -59.70 -34.42 14.59
CA ARG A 50 -58.42 -33.90 15.09
C ARG A 50 -57.27 -34.23 14.15
N LYS A 51 -56.14 -33.53 14.35
CA LYS A 51 -54.86 -33.91 13.73
C LYS A 51 -54.39 -35.26 14.30
N LEU A 52 -53.71 -36.04 13.46
CA LEU A 52 -53.04 -37.26 13.89
C LEU A 52 -51.93 -36.92 14.90
N LYS A 53 -51.74 -37.80 15.89
CA LYS A 53 -50.62 -37.77 16.83
C LYS A 53 -49.33 -38.30 16.17
N PRO A 54 -48.13 -37.99 16.69
CA PRO A 54 -46.88 -38.47 16.13
C PRO A 54 -46.82 -40.00 15.91
N GLU A 55 -47.35 -40.80 16.84
CA GLU A 55 -47.39 -42.26 16.74
C GLU A 55 -48.37 -42.73 15.66
N GLU A 56 -49.44 -41.97 15.44
CA GLU A 56 -50.47 -42.24 14.43
C GLU A 56 -49.95 -41.92 13.03
N TYR A 57 -49.16 -40.84 12.86
CA TYR A 57 -48.43 -40.58 11.61
C TYR A 57 -47.54 -41.76 11.24
N LEU A 58 -46.84 -42.32 12.23
CA LEU A 58 -45.93 -43.44 12.03
C LEU A 58 -46.68 -44.69 11.55
N GLU A 59 -47.84 -44.99 12.15
CA GLU A 59 -48.69 -46.11 11.73
C GLU A 59 -49.19 -45.93 10.28
N VAL A 60 -49.66 -44.73 9.90
CA VAL A 60 -50.07 -44.45 8.52
C VAL A 60 -48.90 -44.61 7.55
N ALA A 61 -47.72 -44.07 7.87
CA ALA A 61 -46.53 -44.20 7.03
C ALA A 61 -46.12 -45.67 6.86
N LYS A 62 -46.17 -46.49 7.92
CA LYS A 62 -45.93 -47.95 7.86
C LYS A 62 -46.91 -48.67 6.94
N ILE A 63 -48.18 -48.26 6.95
CA ILE A 63 -49.23 -48.83 6.09
C ILE A 63 -49.01 -48.46 4.62
N ILE A 64 -48.74 -47.17 4.33
CA ILE A 64 -48.35 -46.69 3.00
C ILE A 64 -47.14 -47.48 2.51
N HIS A 65 -46.17 -47.68 3.39
CA HIS A 65 -44.95 -48.39 3.10
C HIS A 65 -45.18 -49.88 2.74
N GLY A 66 -46.15 -50.54 3.36
CA GLY A 66 -46.54 -51.92 3.03
C GLY A 66 -46.92 -52.14 1.55
N LYS A 67 -47.21 -51.06 0.80
CA LYS A 67 -47.49 -51.10 -0.63
C LYS A 67 -46.21 -51.20 -1.47
N LYS A 68 -45.89 -52.41 -1.92
CA LYS A 68 -44.71 -52.68 -2.78
C LYS A 68 -44.89 -52.28 -4.25
N THR A 69 -46.13 -52.21 -4.74
CA THR A 69 -46.43 -51.99 -6.16
C THR A 69 -47.37 -50.80 -6.33
N TRP A 70 -46.93 -49.78 -7.06
CA TRP A 70 -47.72 -48.58 -7.33
C TRP A 70 -48.25 -48.63 -8.76
N SER A 71 -49.57 -48.65 -8.92
CA SER A 71 -50.23 -48.71 -10.23
C SER A 71 -51.50 -47.85 -10.24
N THR A 72 -52.30 -47.93 -11.30
CA THR A 72 -53.65 -47.31 -11.36
C THR A 72 -54.69 -48.03 -10.48
N ARG A 73 -54.25 -48.91 -9.57
CA ARG A 73 -55.16 -49.67 -8.70
C ARG A 73 -55.74 -48.76 -7.62
N PRO A 74 -56.99 -49.01 -7.18
CA PRO A 74 -57.65 -48.20 -6.15
C PRO A 74 -56.81 -48.01 -4.88
N SER A 75 -56.13 -49.05 -4.42
CA SER A 75 -55.26 -48.99 -3.25
C SER A 75 -54.05 -48.07 -3.43
N SER A 76 -53.48 -48.02 -4.63
CA SER A 76 -52.35 -47.13 -4.97
C SER A 76 -52.80 -45.68 -5.08
N ILE A 77 -54.04 -45.46 -5.51
CA ILE A 77 -54.67 -44.12 -5.55
C ILE A 77 -54.91 -43.63 -4.12
N ALA A 78 -55.58 -44.44 -3.29
CA ALA A 78 -55.91 -44.09 -1.90
C ALA A 78 -54.67 -43.87 -1.03
N LEU A 79 -53.73 -44.84 -1.01
CA LEU A 79 -52.47 -44.67 -0.28
C LEU A 79 -51.58 -43.61 -0.91
N GLY A 80 -51.70 -43.37 -2.22
CA GLY A 80 -51.01 -42.29 -2.91
C GLY A 80 -51.49 -40.92 -2.44
N ALA A 81 -52.81 -40.75 -2.24
CA ALA A 81 -53.37 -39.53 -1.68
C ALA A 81 -52.84 -39.24 -0.27
N LEU A 82 -52.76 -40.27 0.59
CA LEU A 82 -52.17 -40.13 1.93
C LEU A 82 -50.66 -39.86 1.87
N ALA A 83 -49.93 -40.55 0.99
CA ALA A 83 -48.52 -40.29 0.77
C ALA A 83 -48.28 -38.85 0.31
N ASN A 84 -49.10 -38.32 -0.60
CA ASN A 84 -49.02 -36.95 -1.08
C ASN A 84 -49.21 -35.93 0.07
N ILE A 85 -50.11 -36.20 1.02
CA ILE A 85 -50.25 -35.33 2.21
C ILE A 85 -48.93 -35.29 3.02
N LEU A 86 -48.20 -36.40 3.06
CA LEU A 86 -46.91 -36.56 3.74
C LEU A 86 -45.70 -36.22 2.85
N GLY A 87 -45.87 -35.37 1.84
CA GLY A 87 -44.78 -34.92 0.96
C GLY A 87 -44.49 -35.85 -0.23
N GLY A 88 -45.33 -36.85 -0.48
CA GLY A 88 -45.22 -37.74 -1.64
C GLY A 88 -44.68 -39.12 -1.29
N ARG A 89 -44.73 -40.04 -2.27
CA ARG A 89 -44.34 -41.44 -2.08
C ARG A 89 -42.83 -41.56 -1.94
N GLN A 90 -42.08 -40.78 -2.72
CA GLN A 90 -40.62 -40.76 -2.66
C GLN A 90 -40.11 -40.34 -1.27
N ALA A 91 -40.71 -39.31 -0.67
CA ALA A 91 -40.38 -38.85 0.69
C ALA A 91 -40.60 -39.96 1.75
N VAL A 92 -41.77 -40.60 1.73
CA VAL A 92 -42.10 -41.69 2.68
C VAL A 92 -41.19 -42.91 2.47
N ASN A 93 -40.84 -43.24 1.22
CA ASN A 93 -39.94 -44.35 0.93
C ASN A 93 -38.48 -44.05 1.31
N HIS A 94 -38.03 -42.80 1.22
CA HIS A 94 -36.68 -42.40 1.62
C HIS A 94 -36.37 -42.80 3.07
N PHE A 95 -37.28 -42.47 3.99
CA PHE A 95 -37.13 -42.84 5.40
C PHE A 95 -37.19 -44.34 5.68
N LYS A 96 -37.75 -45.14 4.76
CA LYS A 96 -37.77 -46.59 4.89
C LYS A 96 -36.42 -47.22 4.53
N GLU A 97 -35.74 -46.70 3.52
CA GLU A 97 -34.47 -47.28 3.06
C GLU A 97 -33.33 -47.07 4.07
N LYS A 98 -33.39 -46.02 4.91
CA LYS A 98 -32.36 -45.68 5.91
C LYS A 98 -32.61 -46.17 7.35
N LEU A 99 -33.47 -47.18 7.55
CA LEU A 99 -33.78 -47.92 8.80
C LEU A 99 -34.73 -47.27 9.82
N GLU A 100 -35.46 -48.16 10.50
CA GLU A 100 -36.63 -48.01 11.41
C GLU A 100 -36.52 -46.95 12.53
N ASN A 101 -35.36 -46.32 12.72
CA ASN A 101 -35.10 -45.36 13.80
C ASN A 101 -35.21 -43.88 13.39
N GLN A 102 -35.22 -43.56 12.09
CA GLN A 102 -35.30 -42.18 11.60
C GLN A 102 -36.70 -41.75 11.15
N LEU A 103 -37.61 -42.71 10.92
CA LEU A 103 -39.02 -42.45 10.66
C LEU A 103 -39.69 -42.03 11.97
N THR A 104 -39.65 -40.73 12.29
CA THR A 104 -40.31 -40.18 13.48
C THR A 104 -41.60 -39.46 13.09
N GLY A 105 -42.57 -39.42 14.02
CA GLY A 105 -43.78 -38.63 13.82
C GLY A 105 -43.51 -37.12 13.66
N ILE A 106 -42.36 -36.65 14.17
CA ILE A 106 -41.89 -35.27 14.00
C ILE A 106 -41.55 -35.02 12.53
N ASN A 107 -40.70 -35.86 11.92
CA ASN A 107 -40.27 -35.71 10.53
C ASN A 107 -41.46 -35.78 9.56
N LEU A 108 -42.40 -36.69 9.81
CA LEU A 108 -43.64 -36.80 9.02
C LEU A 108 -44.56 -35.57 9.19
N GLY A 109 -44.64 -35.03 10.40
CA GLY A 109 -45.39 -33.79 10.66
C GLY A 109 -44.78 -32.57 9.96
N LEU A 110 -43.45 -32.47 9.93
CA LEU A 110 -42.73 -31.39 9.23
C LEU A 110 -42.85 -31.50 7.71
N LEU A 111 -42.76 -32.72 7.15
CA LEU A 111 -43.01 -32.96 5.72
C LEU A 111 -44.41 -32.50 5.33
N GLU A 112 -45.41 -32.84 6.13
CA GLU A 112 -46.74 -32.34 5.85
C GLU A 112 -46.81 -30.81 5.93
N LEU A 113 -46.22 -30.20 6.94
CA LEU A 113 -46.37 -28.76 7.15
C LEU A 113 -45.69 -27.94 6.04
N TYR A 114 -44.49 -28.34 5.61
CA TYR A 114 -43.63 -27.51 4.76
C TYR A 114 -43.54 -27.97 3.30
N THR A 115 -44.07 -29.14 2.94
CA THR A 115 -44.09 -29.50 1.50
C THR A 115 -45.04 -28.59 0.75
N ALA A 116 -44.45 -27.78 -0.13
CA ALA A 116 -45.15 -26.85 -1.01
C ALA A 116 -46.26 -27.53 -1.84
N PRO A 117 -47.37 -26.84 -2.11
CA PRO A 117 -48.34 -27.28 -3.09
C PRO A 117 -47.68 -27.30 -4.49
N GLU A 118 -48.08 -28.26 -5.31
CA GLU A 118 -47.70 -28.34 -6.72
C GLU A 118 -48.17 -27.07 -7.43
N GLU A 119 -47.23 -26.31 -7.99
CA GLU A 119 -47.54 -25.20 -8.87
C GLU A 119 -48.22 -25.77 -10.10
N GLY A 120 -49.56 -25.79 -10.07
CA GLY A 120 -50.34 -26.17 -11.23
C GLY A 120 -49.94 -25.22 -12.35
N THR A 121 -49.28 -25.75 -13.38
CA THR A 121 -49.08 -25.05 -14.64
C THR A 121 -50.44 -24.53 -15.03
N ALA A 122 -50.65 -23.22 -14.89
CA ALA A 122 -51.84 -22.55 -15.36
C ALA A 122 -51.76 -22.56 -16.89
N SER A 123 -52.06 -23.72 -17.49
CA SER A 123 -52.56 -23.75 -18.84
C SER A 123 -53.89 -23.00 -18.77
N GLU A 124 -53.84 -21.74 -19.17
CA GLU A 124 -54.98 -20.94 -19.56
C GLU A 124 -55.79 -21.76 -20.56
N GLU A 125 -56.80 -22.49 -20.11
CA GLU A 125 -57.91 -22.83 -20.99
C GLU A 125 -59.12 -23.33 -20.21
N THR A 126 -60.26 -22.75 -20.61
CA THR A 126 -61.65 -23.14 -20.38
C THR A 126 -62.32 -22.76 -19.06
N THR A 127 -63.01 -21.62 -19.16
CA THR A 127 -64.19 -21.19 -18.42
C THR A 127 -65.25 -22.29 -18.31
N ALA A 128 -65.41 -22.87 -17.11
CA ALA A 128 -66.61 -23.60 -16.71
C ALA A 128 -66.87 -23.42 -15.21
N PRO A 129 -68.14 -23.32 -14.77
CA PRO A 129 -68.47 -22.73 -13.49
C PRO A 129 -68.21 -23.67 -12.30
N GLU A 130 -67.79 -23.01 -11.23
CA GLU A 130 -67.55 -23.52 -9.89
C GLU A 130 -68.75 -24.28 -9.33
N LYS A 131 -68.52 -25.52 -8.91
CA LYS A 131 -69.15 -26.13 -7.72
C LYS A 131 -68.39 -27.40 -7.33
N ASN A 132 -67.81 -27.36 -6.13
CA ASN A 132 -67.24 -28.50 -5.39
C ASN A 132 -65.89 -29.09 -5.87
N LYS A 133 -64.93 -28.25 -6.27
CA LYS A 133 -63.51 -28.63 -6.16
C LYS A 133 -63.00 -28.09 -4.82
N GLU A 134 -63.17 -28.86 -3.73
CA GLU A 134 -62.13 -28.89 -2.69
C GLU A 134 -60.88 -29.39 -3.42
N LYS A 135 -60.14 -28.45 -4.02
CA LYS A 135 -58.83 -28.68 -4.61
C LYS A 135 -57.98 -29.13 -3.42
N SER A 136 -57.87 -30.45 -3.22
CA SER A 136 -56.70 -30.99 -2.54
C SER A 136 -55.53 -30.49 -3.37
N SER A 137 -54.86 -29.44 -2.91
CA SER A 137 -53.62 -29.00 -3.52
C SER A 137 -52.72 -30.22 -3.48
N LEU A 138 -52.50 -30.84 -4.64
CA LEU A 138 -51.48 -31.87 -4.75
C LEU A 138 -50.20 -31.23 -4.22
N LYS A 139 -49.46 -31.94 -3.38
CA LYS A 139 -48.17 -31.46 -2.92
C LYS A 139 -47.12 -31.84 -3.92
N ASP A 140 -46.11 -30.99 -4.07
CA ASP A 140 -44.97 -31.27 -4.93
C ASP A 140 -44.14 -32.42 -4.35
N GLU A 141 -44.27 -33.60 -4.96
CA GLU A 141 -43.58 -34.82 -4.52
C GLU A 141 -42.05 -34.68 -4.57
N ALA A 142 -41.50 -33.92 -5.52
CA ALA A 142 -40.06 -33.69 -5.62
C ALA A 142 -39.56 -32.79 -4.48
N HIS A 143 -40.32 -31.74 -4.13
CA HIS A 143 -40.00 -30.92 -2.98
C HIS A 143 -40.07 -31.71 -1.67
N GLY A 144 -41.11 -32.53 -1.48
CA GLY A 144 -41.22 -33.36 -0.28
C GLY A 144 -40.12 -34.41 -0.17
N TYR A 145 -39.63 -34.96 -1.29
CA TYR A 145 -38.46 -35.83 -1.29
C TYR A 145 -37.18 -35.09 -0.85
N LEU A 146 -36.95 -33.86 -1.34
CA LEU A 146 -35.81 -33.03 -0.91
C LEU A 146 -35.89 -32.66 0.57
N LEU A 147 -37.08 -32.33 1.08
CA LEU A 147 -37.29 -32.10 2.52
C LEU A 147 -37.02 -33.36 3.34
N ALA A 148 -37.38 -34.55 2.83
CA ALA A 148 -37.10 -35.80 3.51
C ALA A 148 -35.58 -36.05 3.61
N GLN A 149 -34.82 -35.75 2.55
CA GLN A 149 -33.36 -35.79 2.58
C GLN A 149 -32.79 -34.78 3.57
N LEU A 150 -33.28 -33.53 3.58
CA LEU A 150 -32.84 -32.52 4.54
C LEU A 150 -33.05 -32.98 5.98
N LEU A 151 -34.23 -33.52 6.28
CA LEU A 151 -34.58 -34.03 7.60
C LEU A 151 -33.72 -35.24 7.98
N ASP A 152 -33.42 -36.14 7.06
CA ASP A 152 -32.49 -37.26 7.31
C ASP A 152 -31.09 -36.76 7.71
N ILE A 153 -30.60 -35.70 7.05
CA ILE A 153 -29.30 -35.08 7.34
C ILE A 153 -29.29 -34.42 8.72
N LEU A 154 -30.36 -33.69 9.08
CA LEU A 154 -30.40 -32.85 10.28
C LEU A 154 -30.97 -33.54 11.53
N SER A 155 -31.80 -34.57 11.37
CA SER A 155 -32.42 -35.29 12.52
C SER A 155 -31.39 -35.83 13.52
N PRO A 156 -30.24 -36.40 13.12
CA PRO A 156 -29.24 -36.93 14.05
C PRO A 156 -28.58 -35.87 14.94
N ILE A 157 -28.61 -34.61 14.52
CA ILE A 157 -27.92 -33.50 15.20
C ILE A 157 -28.90 -32.52 15.86
N ALA A 158 -30.20 -32.70 15.64
CA ALA A 158 -31.23 -31.84 16.22
C ALA A 158 -31.19 -31.91 17.76
N PRO A 159 -31.31 -30.77 18.47
CA PRO A 159 -31.28 -30.77 19.92
C PRO A 159 -32.44 -31.58 20.51
N SER A 160 -32.14 -32.50 21.43
CA SER A 160 -33.14 -33.41 22.02
C SER A 160 -34.29 -32.70 22.75
N HIS A 161 -34.04 -31.49 23.26
CA HIS A 161 -35.00 -30.71 24.03
C HIS A 161 -35.95 -29.85 23.16
N ALA A 162 -35.61 -29.60 21.88
CA ALA A 162 -36.40 -28.76 20.98
C ALA A 162 -36.25 -29.12 19.49
N PRO A 163 -36.41 -30.42 19.11
CA PRO A 163 -36.13 -30.85 17.74
C PRO A 163 -37.11 -30.27 16.72
N VAL A 164 -38.38 -30.08 17.11
CA VAL A 164 -39.44 -29.55 16.23
C VAL A 164 -39.15 -28.10 15.83
N ASN A 165 -38.75 -27.25 16.77
CA ASN A 165 -38.48 -25.84 16.49
C ASN A 165 -37.19 -25.69 15.65
N PHE A 166 -36.13 -26.44 15.99
CA PHE A 166 -34.88 -26.41 15.25
C PHE A 166 -35.08 -26.80 13.78
N LEU A 167 -35.74 -27.94 13.52
CA LEU A 167 -35.96 -28.44 12.17
C LEU A 167 -37.03 -27.62 11.43
N GLY A 168 -38.07 -27.18 12.13
CA GLY A 168 -39.17 -26.38 11.57
C GLY A 168 -38.69 -25.07 10.97
N ASP A 169 -37.88 -24.30 11.71
CA ASP A 169 -37.33 -23.02 11.24
C ASP A 169 -36.48 -23.19 9.96
N ILE A 170 -35.74 -24.30 9.86
CA ILE A 170 -34.92 -24.62 8.68
C ILE A 170 -35.81 -25.05 7.51
N CYS A 171 -36.79 -25.92 7.74
CA CYS A 171 -37.75 -26.37 6.72
C CYS A 171 -38.59 -25.22 6.14
N GLU A 172 -38.91 -24.21 6.94
CA GLU A 172 -39.65 -23.03 6.48
C GLU A 172 -38.93 -22.25 5.37
N GLN A 173 -37.59 -22.22 5.43
CA GLN A 173 -36.74 -21.53 4.45
C GLN A 173 -36.30 -22.44 3.29
N ALA A 174 -36.68 -23.71 3.32
CA ALA A 174 -36.13 -24.76 2.47
C ALA A 174 -36.97 -24.99 1.21
N GLY A 175 -37.12 -23.95 0.37
CA GLY A 175 -37.84 -24.08 -0.91
C GLY A 175 -37.21 -25.11 -1.86
N LYS A 176 -37.99 -25.66 -2.79
CA LYS A 176 -37.56 -26.72 -3.73
C LYS A 176 -36.27 -26.40 -4.49
N GLN A 177 -36.20 -25.23 -5.12
CA GLN A 177 -35.00 -24.83 -5.88
C GLN A 177 -33.80 -24.67 -4.94
N THR A 178 -33.99 -23.96 -3.83
CA THR A 178 -32.98 -23.77 -2.78
C THR A 178 -32.41 -25.11 -2.29
N LEU A 179 -33.26 -26.10 -2.03
CA LEU A 179 -32.80 -27.42 -1.58
C LEU A 179 -32.06 -28.20 -2.66
N THR A 180 -32.56 -28.17 -3.89
CA THR A 180 -31.90 -28.85 -5.03
C THR A 180 -30.44 -28.40 -5.15
N ASP A 181 -30.20 -27.11 -4.97
CA ASP A 181 -28.87 -26.52 -5.15
C ASP A 181 -27.99 -26.63 -3.89
N LYS A 182 -28.58 -26.71 -2.69
CA LYS A 182 -27.84 -26.49 -1.43
C LYS A 182 -27.78 -27.65 -0.46
N LEU A 183 -28.54 -28.72 -0.69
CA LEU A 183 -28.57 -29.87 0.21
C LEU A 183 -27.17 -30.50 0.42
N GLY A 184 -26.36 -30.55 -0.64
CA GLY A 184 -24.98 -31.03 -0.56
C GLY A 184 -24.07 -30.16 0.32
N PHE A 185 -24.32 -28.85 0.42
CA PHE A 185 -23.56 -27.96 1.29
C PHE A 185 -23.96 -28.11 2.76
N ILE A 186 -25.25 -28.33 3.02
CA ILE A 186 -25.75 -28.64 4.37
C ILE A 186 -25.12 -29.94 4.88
N GLN A 187 -25.05 -30.98 4.04
CA GLN A 187 -24.35 -32.22 4.39
C GLN A 187 -22.88 -31.96 4.79
N LYS A 188 -22.16 -31.13 4.03
CA LYS A 188 -20.77 -30.76 4.36
C LYS A 188 -20.64 -30.08 5.73
N LEU A 189 -21.60 -29.24 6.12
CA LEU A 189 -21.62 -28.62 7.45
C LEU A 189 -21.81 -29.66 8.55
N VAL A 190 -22.74 -30.61 8.36
CA VAL A 190 -22.95 -31.73 9.30
C VAL A 190 -21.70 -32.59 9.43
N ASP A 191 -21.06 -32.94 8.31
CA ASP A 191 -19.83 -33.72 8.29
C ASP A 191 -18.67 -32.99 9.01
N ALA A 192 -18.64 -31.67 8.90
CA ALA A 192 -17.71 -30.79 9.62
C ALA A 192 -18.08 -30.54 11.09
N LYS A 193 -19.15 -31.17 11.59
CA LYS A 193 -19.67 -31.04 12.97
C LYS A 193 -20.07 -29.62 13.37
N ILE A 194 -20.60 -28.84 12.43
CA ILE A 194 -21.18 -27.51 12.67
C ILE A 194 -22.64 -27.72 12.99
N PHE A 195 -23.11 -27.40 14.20
CA PHE A 195 -24.48 -27.71 14.64
C PHE A 195 -25.33 -26.47 14.89
N GLU A 196 -24.76 -25.29 14.65
CA GLU A 196 -25.41 -23.99 14.83
C GLU A 196 -26.57 -23.84 13.82
N LYS A 197 -27.80 -23.63 14.33
CA LYS A 197 -29.00 -23.43 13.50
C LYS A 197 -28.80 -22.32 12.46
N SER A 198 -28.21 -21.21 12.89
CA SER A 198 -27.93 -20.03 12.07
C SER A 198 -26.98 -20.32 10.90
N ALA A 199 -26.04 -21.27 11.04
CA ALA A 199 -25.16 -21.67 9.94
C ALA A 199 -25.95 -22.32 8.77
N TYR A 200 -26.91 -23.18 9.10
CA TYR A 200 -27.79 -23.80 8.09
C TYR A 200 -28.70 -22.79 7.41
N LEU A 201 -29.30 -21.89 8.20
CA LEU A 201 -30.14 -20.82 7.67
C LEU A 201 -29.34 -19.89 6.76
N LEU A 202 -28.10 -19.56 7.13
CA LEU A 202 -27.21 -18.75 6.31
C LEU A 202 -26.93 -19.41 4.96
N VAL A 203 -26.61 -20.71 4.92
CA VAL A 203 -26.44 -21.46 3.67
C VAL A 203 -27.71 -21.43 2.83
N LEU A 204 -28.87 -21.71 3.43
CA LEU A 204 -30.16 -21.73 2.73
C LEU A 204 -30.56 -20.36 2.15
N LYS A 205 -30.23 -19.27 2.82
CA LYS A 205 -30.47 -17.91 2.32
C LYS A 205 -29.42 -17.44 1.32
N SER A 206 -28.19 -17.96 1.40
CA SER A 206 -27.06 -17.36 0.69
C SER A 206 -27.10 -17.50 -0.82
N LYS A 207 -26.66 -16.47 -1.55
CA LYS A 207 -26.49 -16.58 -3.01
C LYS A 207 -25.30 -17.46 -3.39
N ASN A 208 -24.27 -17.53 -2.54
CA ASN A 208 -23.07 -18.34 -2.76
C ASN A 208 -22.86 -19.34 -1.61
N ALA A 209 -23.74 -20.34 -1.59
CA ALA A 209 -23.77 -21.36 -0.55
C ALA A 209 -22.42 -22.11 -0.39
N GLN A 210 -21.68 -22.34 -1.47
CA GLN A 210 -20.35 -22.98 -1.41
C GLN A 210 -19.33 -22.12 -0.67
N LEU A 211 -19.26 -20.80 -0.96
CA LEU A 211 -18.32 -19.89 -0.30
C LEU A 211 -18.63 -19.73 1.19
N ILE A 212 -19.91 -19.55 1.54
CA ILE A 212 -20.36 -19.51 2.92
C ILE A 212 -20.01 -20.81 3.65
N THR A 213 -20.28 -21.96 3.04
CA THR A 213 -19.97 -23.26 3.65
C THR A 213 -18.47 -23.39 3.93
N ASP A 214 -17.62 -22.99 2.98
CA ASP A 214 -16.16 -23.02 3.19
C ASP A 214 -15.71 -22.10 4.32
N LEU A 215 -16.29 -20.90 4.42
CA LEU A 215 -16.01 -19.95 5.49
C LEU A 215 -16.46 -20.48 6.86
N LEU A 216 -17.66 -21.07 6.93
CA LEU A 216 -18.19 -21.66 8.16
C LEU A 216 -17.32 -22.82 8.65
N ILE A 217 -16.90 -23.69 7.72
CA ILE A 217 -15.95 -24.78 8.03
C ILE A 217 -14.63 -24.21 8.53
N LEU A 218 -14.12 -23.16 7.90
CA LEU A 218 -12.87 -22.51 8.28
C LEU A 218 -12.95 -21.89 9.69
N LEU A 219 -14.05 -21.18 10.00
CA LEU A 219 -14.29 -20.58 11.31
C LEU A 219 -14.52 -21.64 12.38
N SER A 220 -15.28 -22.69 12.09
CA SER A 220 -15.55 -23.79 13.03
C SER A 220 -14.29 -24.53 13.45
N LYS A 221 -13.38 -24.81 12.51
CA LYS A 221 -12.06 -25.40 12.81
C LYS A 221 -11.24 -24.61 13.82
N ASN A 222 -11.50 -23.30 13.96
CA ASN A 222 -10.83 -22.40 14.89
C ASN A 222 -11.70 -21.96 16.07
N GLY A 223 -12.88 -22.59 16.28
CA GLY A 223 -13.78 -22.25 17.38
C GLY A 223 -14.47 -20.88 17.25
N LEU A 224 -14.51 -20.32 16.04
CA LEU A 224 -15.06 -19.00 15.74
C LEU A 224 -16.46 -19.05 15.10
N CYS A 225 -17.09 -20.22 15.01
CA CYS A 225 -18.44 -20.38 14.45
C CYS A 225 -19.53 -20.03 15.51
N ASN A 226 -19.52 -18.79 16.02
CA ASN A 226 -20.50 -18.29 16.99
C ASN A 226 -21.51 -17.34 16.34
N GLU A 227 -22.64 -17.07 17.01
CA GLU A 227 -23.73 -16.22 16.47
C GLU A 227 -23.24 -14.84 16.01
N ILE A 228 -22.35 -14.20 16.76
CA ILE A 228 -21.81 -12.86 16.43
C ILE A 228 -21.12 -12.86 15.05
N ASN A 229 -20.33 -13.90 14.75
CA ASN A 229 -19.64 -14.00 13.46
C ASN A 229 -20.58 -14.42 12.34
N LEU A 230 -21.60 -15.24 12.64
CA LEU A 230 -22.61 -15.65 11.67
C LEU A 230 -23.47 -14.46 11.21
N ASP A 231 -23.90 -13.60 12.13
CA ASP A 231 -24.66 -12.39 11.81
C ASP A 231 -23.87 -11.44 10.90
N LYS A 232 -22.56 -11.32 11.13
CA LYS A 232 -21.66 -10.54 10.28
C LYS A 232 -21.47 -11.17 8.90
N LEU A 233 -21.39 -12.50 8.79
CA LEU A 233 -21.36 -13.16 7.49
C LEU A 233 -22.67 -12.96 6.71
N GLU A 234 -23.81 -12.98 7.39
CA GLU A 234 -25.12 -12.71 6.79
C GLU A 234 -25.17 -11.29 6.20
N SER A 235 -24.70 -10.28 6.94
CA SER A 235 -24.70 -8.89 6.45
C SER A 235 -23.81 -8.69 5.22
N LEU A 236 -22.73 -9.46 5.08
CA LEU A 236 -21.80 -9.40 3.96
C LEU A 236 -22.32 -10.11 2.70
N ASP A 237 -23.17 -11.13 2.84
CA ASP A 237 -23.73 -11.88 1.71
C ASP A 237 -24.89 -11.14 1.02
N ILE A 238 -25.58 -10.25 1.76
CA ILE A 238 -26.78 -9.56 1.29
C ILE A 238 -26.47 -8.35 0.38
N GLN A 239 -25.23 -7.83 0.38
CA GLN A 239 -24.94 -6.48 -0.16
C GLN A 239 -24.83 -6.28 -1.69
N ASP A 240 -24.91 -7.30 -2.57
CA ASP A 240 -24.84 -7.05 -4.03
C ASP A 240 -25.99 -7.66 -4.83
N ALA A 241 -27.00 -6.84 -5.11
CA ALA A 241 -28.07 -7.16 -6.07
C ALA A 241 -28.27 -6.08 -7.16
N GLY A 242 -27.57 -4.94 -7.08
CA GLY A 242 -27.90 -3.77 -7.89
C GLY A 242 -26.94 -3.41 -9.02
N ILE A 243 -25.66 -3.78 -8.94
CA ILE A 243 -24.66 -3.33 -9.90
C ILE A 243 -23.79 -4.53 -10.28
N ALA A 244 -23.64 -4.76 -11.58
CA ALA A 244 -22.68 -5.70 -12.13
C ALA A 244 -21.26 -5.16 -11.91
N SER A 245 -20.78 -5.16 -10.66
CA SER A 245 -19.35 -4.95 -10.40
C SER A 245 -18.59 -6.24 -10.62
N SER A 246 -17.34 -6.08 -11.03
CA SER A 246 -16.51 -7.07 -11.70
C SER A 246 -16.12 -8.28 -10.83
N LEU A 247 -15.49 -9.27 -11.47
CA LEU A 247 -15.09 -10.61 -10.97
C LEU A 247 -14.34 -10.65 -9.62
N GLU A 248 -13.88 -9.51 -9.09
CA GLU A 248 -13.02 -9.41 -7.91
C GLU A 248 -13.70 -8.82 -6.66
N GLU A 249 -14.93 -8.31 -6.76
CA GLU A 249 -15.64 -7.67 -5.66
C GLU A 249 -16.73 -8.57 -5.07
N LYS A 250 -16.32 -9.52 -4.23
CA LYS A 250 -17.22 -10.05 -3.20
C LYS A 250 -16.45 -10.01 -1.89
N LYS A 251 -16.89 -9.16 -0.97
CA LYS A 251 -16.36 -9.05 0.41
C LYS A 251 -16.03 -10.43 1.00
N LEU A 252 -16.94 -11.41 0.86
CA LEU A 252 -16.73 -12.80 1.31
C LEU A 252 -15.52 -13.52 0.68
N VAL A 253 -15.19 -13.25 -0.58
CA VAL A 253 -14.03 -13.83 -1.26
C VAL A 253 -12.74 -13.26 -0.67
N LEU A 254 -12.68 -11.94 -0.46
CA LEU A 254 -11.54 -11.29 0.19
C LEU A 254 -11.37 -11.81 1.62
N LEU A 255 -12.46 -11.89 2.39
CA LEU A 255 -12.46 -12.47 3.73
C LEU A 255 -11.89 -13.89 3.71
N LYS A 256 -12.37 -14.76 2.81
CA LYS A 256 -11.85 -16.13 2.70
C LYS A 256 -10.36 -16.14 2.42
N LYS A 257 -9.87 -15.29 1.50
CA LYS A 257 -8.44 -15.21 1.17
C LYS A 257 -7.62 -14.77 2.40
N ILE A 258 -8.04 -13.72 3.10
CA ILE A 258 -7.36 -13.24 4.32
C ILE A 258 -7.31 -14.34 5.39
N LEU A 259 -8.45 -14.98 5.66
CA LEU A 259 -8.51 -16.05 6.67
C LEU A 259 -7.68 -17.27 6.29
N LEU A 260 -7.52 -17.57 5.00
CA LEU A 260 -6.62 -18.64 4.56
C LEU A 260 -5.16 -18.34 4.90
N PHE A 261 -4.69 -17.10 4.78
CA PHE A 261 -3.34 -16.73 5.24
C PHE A 261 -3.19 -16.90 6.75
N PHE A 262 -4.24 -16.61 7.52
CA PHE A 262 -4.23 -16.79 8.97
C PHE A 262 -4.21 -18.25 9.41
N THR A 263 -4.54 -19.22 8.54
CA THR A 263 -4.50 -20.65 8.92
C THR A 263 -3.10 -21.16 9.25
N ALA A 264 -2.05 -20.46 8.82
CA ALA A 264 -0.67 -20.81 9.16
C ALA A 264 -0.36 -20.58 10.66
N ASP A 265 -1.02 -19.62 11.30
CA ASP A 265 -0.83 -19.28 12.71
C ASP A 265 -2.18 -19.20 13.44
N PRO A 266 -2.53 -20.20 14.28
CA PRO A 266 -3.78 -20.21 15.04
C PRO A 266 -4.01 -18.96 15.89
N SER A 267 -2.95 -18.26 16.31
CA SER A 267 -3.07 -17.03 17.09
C SER A 267 -3.63 -15.84 16.29
N LEU A 268 -3.60 -15.91 14.96
CA LEU A 268 -4.29 -14.96 14.06
C LEU A 268 -5.79 -15.26 13.96
N MET A 269 -6.19 -16.51 14.14
CA MET A 269 -7.59 -16.96 14.09
C MET A 269 -8.28 -16.79 15.45
N MET A 270 -8.25 -15.57 16.00
CA MET A 270 -8.86 -15.21 17.28
C MET A 270 -10.06 -14.27 17.09
N GLN A 271 -11.02 -14.30 18.03
CA GLN A 271 -12.24 -13.47 17.95
C GLN A 271 -11.94 -11.97 17.90
N THR A 272 -10.88 -11.51 18.59
CA THR A 272 -10.44 -10.11 18.59
C THR A 272 -9.99 -9.68 17.19
N THR A 273 -9.11 -10.46 16.57
CA THR A 273 -8.62 -10.23 15.20
C THR A 273 -9.77 -10.19 14.19
N LEU A 274 -10.67 -11.17 14.25
CA LEU A 274 -11.82 -11.22 13.36
C LEU A 274 -12.77 -10.05 13.58
N THR A 275 -12.95 -9.60 14.83
CA THR A 275 -13.76 -8.42 15.15
C THR A 275 -13.18 -7.15 14.52
N THR A 276 -11.85 -6.97 14.57
CA THR A 276 -11.19 -5.83 13.94
C THR A 276 -11.23 -5.93 12.42
N LEU A 277 -11.03 -7.11 11.85
CA LEU A 277 -11.16 -7.35 10.41
C LEU A 277 -12.54 -6.93 9.90
N PHE A 278 -13.61 -7.32 10.60
CA PHE A 278 -14.97 -6.91 10.25
C PHE A 278 -15.27 -5.42 10.50
N LYS A 279 -14.52 -4.72 11.36
CA LYS A 279 -14.68 -3.28 11.58
C LYS A 279 -14.11 -2.43 10.45
N HIS A 280 -13.15 -2.97 9.70
CA HIS A 280 -12.44 -2.28 8.62
C HIS A 280 -12.68 -2.99 7.29
N ASP A 281 -13.93 -3.39 7.02
CA ASP A 281 -14.29 -4.14 5.82
C ASP A 281 -14.12 -3.37 4.52
N GLU A 282 -14.18 -2.04 4.59
CA GLU A 282 -13.87 -1.12 3.49
C GLU A 282 -12.40 -1.21 3.03
N LEU A 283 -11.48 -1.62 3.89
CA LEU A 283 -10.03 -1.68 3.62
C LEU A 283 -9.54 -3.11 3.34
N TRP A 284 -10.43 -4.04 3.02
CA TRP A 284 -10.05 -5.45 2.83
C TRP A 284 -9.14 -5.71 1.64
N SER A 285 -9.22 -4.89 0.59
CA SER A 285 -8.36 -5.02 -0.58
C SER A 285 -6.90 -4.73 -0.19
N GLU A 286 -6.69 -3.60 0.48
CA GLU A 286 -5.42 -3.12 0.98
C GLU A 286 -4.87 -4.04 2.06
N LEU A 287 -5.71 -4.46 3.01
CA LEU A 287 -5.32 -5.40 4.06
C LEU A 287 -4.89 -6.75 3.46
N ARG A 288 -5.57 -7.23 2.41
CA ARG A 288 -5.18 -8.46 1.72
C ARG A 288 -3.78 -8.33 1.14
N GLU A 289 -3.47 -7.21 0.49
CA GLU A 289 -2.14 -6.96 -0.08
C GLU A 289 -1.04 -7.01 1.00
N LEU A 290 -1.29 -6.38 2.16
CA LEU A 290 -0.38 -6.42 3.31
C LEU A 290 -0.19 -7.83 3.86
N VAL A 291 -1.28 -8.57 4.06
CA VAL A 291 -1.23 -9.94 4.58
C VAL A 291 -0.50 -10.86 3.60
N GLU A 292 -0.72 -10.69 2.29
CA GLU A 292 -0.01 -11.42 1.24
C GLU A 292 1.50 -11.11 1.27
N GLY A 293 1.87 -9.82 1.42
CA GLY A 293 3.26 -9.40 1.56
C GLY A 293 3.94 -9.98 2.80
N LEU A 294 3.29 -9.87 3.97
CA LEU A 294 3.80 -10.45 5.22
C LEU A 294 3.92 -11.98 5.15
N HIS A 295 2.94 -12.65 4.53
CA HIS A 295 2.96 -14.10 4.38
C HIS A 295 4.08 -14.56 3.45
N SER A 296 4.24 -13.90 2.29
CA SER A 296 5.27 -14.23 1.31
C SER A 296 6.69 -13.97 1.83
N ALA A 297 6.81 -13.03 2.77
CA ALA A 297 8.05 -12.69 3.44
C ALA A 297 8.31 -13.48 4.74
N GLU A 298 7.45 -14.45 5.07
CA GLU A 298 7.52 -15.26 6.31
C GLU A 298 7.47 -14.43 7.61
N TYR A 299 6.99 -13.19 7.55
CA TYR A 299 6.82 -12.28 8.70
C TYR A 299 5.41 -12.31 9.30
N LEU A 300 4.47 -13.04 8.70
CA LEU A 300 3.09 -13.07 9.17
C LEU A 300 2.99 -13.72 10.57
N THR A 301 2.88 -12.87 11.60
CA THR A 301 2.73 -13.27 13.01
C THR A 301 1.60 -12.50 13.69
N SER A 302 1.08 -13.02 14.79
CA SER A 302 0.06 -12.32 15.59
C SER A 302 0.52 -10.99 16.18
N SER A 303 1.81 -10.83 16.50
CA SER A 303 2.33 -9.55 17.00
C SER A 303 2.22 -8.47 15.94
N LEU A 304 2.74 -8.72 14.73
CA LEU A 304 2.72 -7.71 13.65
C LEU A 304 1.29 -7.39 13.22
N MET A 305 0.40 -8.39 13.16
CA MET A 305 -1.00 -8.16 12.82
C MET A 305 -1.74 -7.38 13.91
N THR A 306 -1.47 -7.63 15.18
CA THR A 306 -2.05 -6.86 16.30
C THR A 306 -1.63 -5.39 16.21
N GLU A 307 -0.36 -5.14 15.91
CA GLU A 307 0.17 -3.78 15.71
C GLU A 307 -0.43 -3.11 14.47
N LEU A 308 -0.60 -3.83 13.36
CA LEU A 308 -1.26 -3.32 12.16
C LEU A 308 -2.71 -2.92 12.44
N PHE A 309 -3.46 -3.75 13.16
CA PHE A 309 -4.84 -3.47 13.52
C PHE A 309 -4.99 -2.34 14.54
N ALA A 310 -3.92 -1.96 15.26
CA ALA A 310 -3.88 -0.77 16.09
C ALA A 310 -3.65 0.53 15.27
N HIS A 311 -3.26 0.40 14.00
CA HIS A 311 -2.92 1.49 13.08
C HIS A 311 -3.69 1.35 11.74
N PRO A 312 -5.03 1.43 11.75
CA PRO A 312 -5.84 1.24 10.54
C PRO A 312 -5.50 2.24 9.41
N GLU A 313 -4.99 3.42 9.74
CA GLU A 313 -4.49 4.41 8.77
C GLU A 313 -3.33 3.87 7.91
N ALA A 314 -2.52 2.96 8.45
CA ALA A 314 -1.42 2.33 7.72
C ALA A 314 -1.93 1.34 6.67
N ILE A 315 -3.12 0.77 6.86
CA ILE A 315 -3.73 -0.15 5.87
C ILE A 315 -3.95 0.59 4.55
N GLY A 316 -4.36 1.86 4.59
CA GLY A 316 -4.49 2.69 3.38
C GLY A 316 -3.17 2.87 2.59
N ARG A 317 -2.02 2.58 3.20
CA ARG A 317 -0.68 2.61 2.59
C ARG A 317 -0.16 1.21 2.22
N ALA A 318 -1.05 0.25 2.03
CA ALA A 318 -0.71 -1.16 1.81
C ALA A 318 0.33 -1.40 0.72
N LYS A 319 0.22 -0.72 -0.42
CA LYS A 319 1.16 -0.85 -1.55
C LYS A 319 2.59 -0.46 -1.16
N GLU A 320 2.73 0.66 -0.47
CA GLU A 320 4.03 1.20 -0.05
C GLU A 320 4.67 0.27 0.99
N ILE A 321 3.90 -0.12 2.01
CA ILE A 321 4.37 -1.01 3.08
C ILE A 321 4.72 -2.39 2.52
N SER A 322 3.94 -2.94 1.58
CA SER A 322 4.25 -4.24 0.96
C SER A 322 5.56 -4.22 0.19
N ARG A 323 5.90 -3.11 -0.48
CA ARG A 323 7.21 -2.93 -1.12
C ARG A 323 8.33 -2.81 -0.11
N ILE A 324 8.13 -2.06 0.98
CA ILE A 324 9.09 -1.99 2.09
C ILE A 324 9.35 -3.40 2.64
N ILE A 325 8.31 -4.20 2.89
CA ILE A 325 8.45 -5.60 3.35
C ILE A 325 9.29 -6.42 2.37
N ALA A 326 9.05 -6.28 1.06
CA ALA A 326 9.84 -6.98 0.04
C ALA A 326 11.32 -6.53 0.03
N HIS A 327 11.60 -5.25 0.25
CA HIS A 327 12.98 -4.74 0.39
C HIS A 327 13.67 -5.29 1.65
N PHE A 328 12.96 -5.38 2.76
CA PHE A 328 13.45 -5.99 4.01
C PHE A 328 13.76 -7.46 3.82
N GLN A 329 12.87 -8.22 3.18
CA GLN A 329 13.11 -9.63 2.86
C GLN A 329 14.32 -9.81 1.95
N LYS A 330 14.43 -8.99 0.90
CA LYS A 330 15.54 -9.06 -0.07
C LYS A 330 16.90 -8.85 0.59
N ALA A 331 16.98 -7.96 1.58
CA ALA A 331 18.22 -7.62 2.27
C ALA A 331 18.41 -8.35 3.61
N ASP A 332 17.56 -9.33 3.93
CA ASP A 332 17.57 -10.08 5.19
C ASP A 332 17.56 -9.18 6.45
N TRP A 333 16.80 -8.08 6.40
CA TRP A 333 16.64 -7.16 7.52
C TRP A 333 15.50 -7.59 8.44
N LYS A 334 15.72 -7.51 9.76
CA LYS A 334 14.72 -7.86 10.78
C LYS A 334 13.56 -6.87 10.81
N LEU A 335 12.44 -7.23 10.18
CA LEU A 335 11.25 -6.39 10.07
C LEU A 335 10.68 -5.99 11.43
N GLU A 336 10.71 -6.90 12.41
CA GLU A 336 10.09 -6.72 13.72
C GLU A 336 10.64 -5.49 14.47
N HIS A 337 11.92 -5.16 14.27
CA HIS A 337 12.54 -4.01 14.92
C HIS A 337 12.03 -2.65 14.38
N TYR A 338 11.48 -2.65 13.17
CA TYR A 338 11.11 -1.44 12.44
C TYR A 338 9.61 -1.36 12.13
N TRP A 339 8.84 -2.41 12.41
CA TRP A 339 7.42 -2.50 12.04
C TRP A 339 6.60 -1.32 12.54
N MET A 340 6.69 -0.99 13.83
CA MET A 340 5.99 0.17 14.39
C MET A 340 6.38 1.50 13.74
N ALA A 341 7.64 1.66 13.31
CA ALA A 341 8.09 2.86 12.62
C ALA A 341 7.54 2.93 11.19
N ILE A 342 7.45 1.78 10.50
CA ILE A 342 6.83 1.64 9.18
C ILE A 342 5.34 1.99 9.24
N LEU A 343 4.63 1.52 10.28
CA LEU A 343 3.21 1.81 10.46
C LEU A 343 2.94 3.29 10.77
N LYS A 344 3.81 3.93 11.57
CA LYS A 344 3.64 5.31 12.04
C LYS A 344 4.23 6.38 11.12
N THR A 345 5.05 6.02 10.13
CA THR A 345 5.68 7.03 9.28
C THR A 345 4.63 7.75 8.44
N ASN A 346 4.69 9.08 8.45
CA ASN A 346 3.87 9.93 7.57
C ASN A 346 4.48 10.08 6.18
N ASP A 347 5.72 9.63 6.00
CA ASP A 347 6.49 9.79 4.76
C ASP A 347 6.87 8.40 4.20
N GLY A 348 5.83 7.60 3.94
CA GLY A 348 5.96 6.22 3.45
C GLY A 348 6.70 6.14 2.11
N SER A 349 6.48 7.10 1.21
CA SER A 349 7.11 7.18 -0.10
C SER A 349 8.64 7.36 0.01
N ASN A 350 9.11 8.29 0.84
CA ASN A 350 10.55 8.48 1.01
C ASN A 350 11.21 7.27 1.68
N VAL A 351 10.53 6.60 2.63
CA VAL A 351 11.02 5.36 3.24
C VAL A 351 11.07 4.22 2.22
N GLU A 352 10.04 4.05 1.39
CA GLU A 352 10.00 3.04 0.33
C GLU A 352 11.14 3.24 -0.69
N SER A 353 11.28 4.46 -1.21
CA SER A 353 12.39 4.81 -2.11
C SER A 353 13.76 4.60 -1.47
N ALA A 354 13.94 5.03 -0.22
CA ALA A 354 15.19 4.87 0.50
C ALA A 354 15.54 3.40 0.74
N THR A 355 14.60 2.59 1.23
CA THR A 355 14.81 1.15 1.46
C THR A 355 15.05 0.38 0.16
N SER A 356 14.40 0.76 -0.94
CA SER A 356 14.62 0.20 -2.28
C SER A 356 16.07 0.39 -2.77
N LYS A 357 16.65 1.57 -2.55
CA LYS A 357 18.05 1.86 -2.87
C LYS A 357 19.01 1.17 -1.89
N LEU A 358 18.77 1.26 -0.58
CA LEU A 358 19.63 0.65 0.44
C LEU A 358 19.70 -0.87 0.33
N CYS A 359 18.63 -1.56 -0.04
CA CYS A 359 18.63 -3.02 -0.19
C CYS A 359 19.46 -3.52 -1.39
N GLN A 360 19.92 -2.60 -2.26
CA GLN A 360 20.85 -2.89 -3.35
C GLN A 360 22.31 -2.74 -2.91
N LEU A 361 22.55 -2.15 -1.74
CA LEU A 361 23.87 -2.05 -1.13
C LEU A 361 24.11 -3.26 -0.24
N ALA A 362 25.25 -3.91 -0.41
CA ALA A 362 25.72 -4.99 0.45
C ALA A 362 26.25 -4.43 1.79
N LEU A 363 25.38 -3.77 2.55
CA LEU A 363 25.70 -3.28 3.90
C LEU A 363 25.77 -4.47 4.87
N ASN A 364 26.78 -4.48 5.73
CA ASN A 364 26.81 -5.48 6.79
C ASN A 364 25.67 -5.21 7.82
N PRO A 365 25.30 -6.20 8.65
CA PRO A 365 24.15 -6.06 9.55
C PRO A 365 24.25 -4.89 10.54
N ALA A 366 25.46 -4.56 11.02
CA ALA A 366 25.65 -3.46 11.97
C ALA A 366 25.45 -2.10 11.30
N GLN A 367 25.99 -1.91 10.10
CA GLN A 367 25.79 -0.71 9.28
C GLN A 367 24.32 -0.56 8.89
N ALA A 368 23.66 -1.63 8.45
CA ALA A 368 22.25 -1.62 8.09
C ALA A 368 21.38 -1.13 9.27
N VAL A 369 21.62 -1.64 10.48
CA VAL A 369 20.91 -1.18 11.69
C VAL A 369 21.11 0.31 11.95
N LEU A 370 22.35 0.82 11.83
CA LEU A 370 22.63 2.25 12.01
C LEU A 370 21.88 3.12 10.99
N VAL A 371 21.93 2.74 9.71
CA VAL A 371 21.29 3.49 8.62
C VAL A 371 19.77 3.45 8.75
N LEU A 372 19.18 2.28 8.98
CA LEU A 372 17.73 2.13 9.13
C LEU A 372 17.21 2.89 10.36
N ASN A 373 17.89 2.82 11.50
CA ASN A 373 17.51 3.59 12.70
C ASN A 373 17.47 5.10 12.40
N ARG A 374 18.38 5.59 11.57
CA ARG A 374 18.46 7.01 11.21
C ARG A 374 17.42 7.39 10.16
N LEU A 375 17.17 6.52 9.18
CA LEU A 375 16.11 6.68 8.18
C LEU A 375 14.75 6.78 8.87
N PHE A 376 14.41 5.86 9.77
CA PHE A 376 13.11 5.88 10.46
C PHE A 376 12.98 7.01 11.50
N ALA A 377 14.10 7.56 12.00
CA ALA A 377 14.08 8.73 12.88
C ALA A 377 13.85 10.06 12.12
N ALA A 378 14.20 10.13 10.84
CA ALA A 378 14.06 11.33 10.02
C ALA A 378 13.72 10.98 8.55
N PRO A 379 12.54 10.39 8.31
CA PRO A 379 12.18 9.82 7.00
C PRO A 379 12.11 10.86 5.87
N GLN A 380 11.82 12.12 6.20
CA GLN A 380 11.81 13.25 5.25
C GLN A 380 13.18 13.58 4.63
N TYR A 381 14.26 13.06 5.21
CA TYR A 381 15.61 13.18 4.66
C TYR A 381 16.12 11.86 4.08
N GLY A 382 15.23 10.89 3.82
CA GLY A 382 15.58 9.56 3.35
C GLY A 382 16.48 9.58 2.11
N GLU A 383 16.16 10.41 1.11
CA GLU A 383 16.98 10.55 -0.11
C GLU A 383 18.41 11.01 0.21
N ASN A 384 18.58 12.08 0.99
CA ASN A 384 19.91 12.59 1.38
C ASN A 384 20.72 11.56 2.19
N ILE A 385 20.06 10.83 3.10
CA ILE A 385 20.69 9.78 3.90
C ILE A 385 21.23 8.69 2.97
N VAL A 386 20.38 8.19 2.07
CA VAL A 386 20.74 7.11 1.16
C VAL A 386 21.83 7.52 0.18
N GLU A 387 21.72 8.68 -0.45
CA GLU A 387 22.75 9.19 -1.36
C GLU A 387 24.09 9.42 -0.63
N GLY A 388 24.05 9.79 0.65
CA GLY A 388 25.24 9.85 1.50
C GLY A 388 25.89 8.48 1.70
N VAL A 389 25.10 7.46 2.06
CA VAL A 389 25.58 6.08 2.25
C VAL A 389 26.11 5.49 0.93
N GLU A 390 25.39 5.67 -0.18
CA GLU A 390 25.83 5.26 -1.53
C GLU A 390 27.14 5.92 -1.94
N THR A 391 27.32 7.20 -1.60
CA THR A 391 28.55 7.94 -1.91
C THR A 391 29.75 7.39 -1.14
N LEU A 392 29.58 7.06 0.14
CA LEU A 392 30.61 6.38 0.93
C LEU A 392 30.90 4.96 0.39
N ALA A 393 29.85 4.23 0.02
CA ALA A 393 29.96 2.88 -0.53
C ALA A 393 30.80 2.82 -1.82
N ARG A 394 30.68 3.83 -2.71
CA ARG A 394 31.35 3.85 -4.03
C ARG A 394 32.87 3.75 -3.95
N ILE A 395 33.48 4.24 -2.88
CA ILE A 395 34.95 4.20 -2.69
C ILE A 395 35.39 3.12 -1.70
N SER A 396 34.44 2.39 -1.12
CA SER A 396 34.71 1.39 -0.11
C SER A 396 35.13 0.09 -0.80
N PRO A 397 36.19 -0.58 -0.33
CA PRO A 397 36.49 -1.93 -0.79
C PRO A 397 35.40 -2.89 -0.31
N VAL A 398 35.28 -4.00 -1.03
CA VAL A 398 34.44 -5.14 -0.63
C VAL A 398 35.33 -6.11 0.15
N ASP A 399 34.83 -6.66 1.27
CA ASP A 399 35.54 -7.66 2.05
C ASP A 399 35.39 -9.09 1.48
N GLU A 400 35.98 -10.08 2.15
CA GLU A 400 35.93 -11.50 1.74
C GLU A 400 34.51 -12.09 1.79
N GLU A 401 33.58 -11.44 2.49
CA GLU A 401 32.18 -11.86 2.64
C GLU A 401 31.25 -11.07 1.69
N ASP A 402 31.80 -10.41 0.68
CA ASP A 402 31.11 -9.58 -0.29
C ASP A 402 30.36 -8.36 0.31
N PHE A 403 30.73 -7.91 1.52
CA PHE A 403 30.16 -6.71 2.15
C PHE A 403 30.99 -5.45 1.91
N LEU A 404 30.31 -4.30 1.91
CA LEU A 404 30.95 -2.99 1.80
C LEU A 404 31.64 -2.59 3.12
N VAL A 405 32.94 -2.33 3.05
CA VAL A 405 33.72 -1.86 4.20
C VAL A 405 33.67 -0.34 4.28
N ILE A 406 32.52 0.18 4.73
CA ILE A 406 32.35 1.59 5.07
C ILE A 406 32.94 1.84 6.47
N ASP A 407 33.82 2.83 6.57
CA ASP A 407 34.37 3.29 7.86
C ASP A 407 33.24 3.75 8.78
N GLU A 408 33.16 3.16 9.98
CA GLU A 408 32.04 3.38 10.90
C GLU A 408 31.96 4.84 11.35
N GLU A 409 33.10 5.50 11.58
CA GLU A 409 33.12 6.89 12.00
C GLU A 409 32.71 7.85 10.87
N ASP A 410 33.07 7.55 9.61
CA ASP A 410 32.56 8.25 8.43
C ASP A 410 31.04 8.12 8.32
N LEU A 411 30.54 6.89 8.46
CA LEU A 411 29.11 6.60 8.40
C LEU A 411 28.35 7.33 9.51
N LEU A 412 28.84 7.28 10.74
CA LEU A 412 28.24 7.99 11.88
C LEU A 412 28.24 9.51 11.67
N ALA A 413 29.30 10.08 11.10
CA ALA A 413 29.36 11.49 10.79
C ALA A 413 28.29 11.89 9.75
N VAL A 414 28.15 11.13 8.66
CA VAL A 414 27.13 11.35 7.62
C VAL A 414 25.72 11.21 8.18
N LEU A 415 25.46 10.14 8.94
CA LEU A 415 24.16 9.89 9.56
C LEU A 415 23.79 10.91 10.66
N GLY A 416 24.80 11.60 11.22
CA GLY A 416 24.61 12.66 12.21
C GLY A 416 24.06 13.98 11.64
N VAL A 417 24.11 14.17 10.32
CA VAL A 417 23.69 15.40 9.63
C VAL A 417 22.67 15.11 8.52
N GLN A 418 21.52 14.53 8.87
CA GLN A 418 20.59 13.93 7.89
C GLN A 418 20.27 14.82 6.67
N LYS A 419 20.04 16.12 6.88
CA LYS A 419 19.73 17.08 5.81
C LYS A 419 20.86 17.23 4.78
N ASP A 420 22.11 17.23 5.23
CA ASP A 420 23.29 17.50 4.42
C ASP A 420 24.17 16.23 4.29
N ALA A 421 23.59 15.05 4.52
CA ALA A 421 24.30 13.78 4.58
C ALA A 421 25.07 13.48 3.28
N HIS A 422 24.43 13.68 2.12
CA HIS A 422 25.07 13.53 0.82
C HIS A 422 26.27 14.48 0.63
N ALA A 423 26.09 15.77 0.90
CA ALA A 423 27.15 16.77 0.77
C ALA A 423 28.35 16.48 1.69
N LEU A 424 28.09 16.02 2.92
CA LEU A 424 29.15 15.61 3.84
C LEU A 424 29.88 14.36 3.32
N ALA A 425 29.15 13.36 2.81
CA ALA A 425 29.74 12.16 2.24
C ALA A 425 30.67 12.50 1.06
N GLU A 426 30.24 13.37 0.14
CA GLU A 426 31.11 13.85 -0.95
C GLU A 426 32.39 14.52 -0.43
N GLY A 427 32.27 15.33 0.62
CA GLY A 427 33.41 15.94 1.29
C GLY A 427 34.36 14.93 1.91
N ILE A 428 33.84 13.91 2.60
CA ILE A 428 34.64 12.82 3.17
C ILE A 428 35.35 12.05 2.07
N VAL A 429 34.64 11.65 1.00
CA VAL A 429 35.22 10.95 -0.15
C VAL A 429 36.32 11.76 -0.81
N ALA A 430 36.13 13.08 -0.97
CA ALA A 430 37.16 13.96 -1.51
C ALA A 430 38.37 14.10 -0.57
N ALA A 431 38.14 14.18 0.75
CA ALA A 431 39.18 14.29 1.75
C ALA A 431 40.03 13.01 1.88
N ARG A 432 39.43 11.82 1.73
CA ARG A 432 40.12 10.52 1.76
C ARG A 432 41.14 10.31 0.66
N LYS A 433 41.08 11.12 -0.41
CA LYS A 433 42.13 11.16 -1.44
C LYS A 433 43.45 11.75 -0.92
N SER A 434 43.44 12.39 0.25
CA SER A 434 44.64 12.89 0.91
C SER A 434 45.28 11.78 1.76
N PRO A 435 46.62 11.59 1.72
CA PRO A 435 47.31 10.63 2.58
C PRO A 435 47.21 10.97 4.08
N ASN A 436 46.91 12.23 4.41
CA ASN A 436 46.78 12.72 5.79
C ASN A 436 45.31 12.75 6.26
N TYR A 437 44.43 11.98 5.62
CA TYR A 437 43.05 11.85 6.09
C TYR A 437 43.01 11.14 7.45
N ASP A 438 42.40 11.80 8.43
CA ASP A 438 42.25 11.34 9.81
C ASP A 438 40.95 11.90 10.43
N GLY A 439 40.71 11.58 11.70
CA GLY A 439 39.55 12.08 12.44
C GLY A 439 39.52 13.61 12.58
N GLN A 440 40.65 14.32 12.55
CA GLN A 440 40.66 15.78 12.58
C GLN A 440 40.15 16.38 11.28
N VAL A 441 40.49 15.77 10.13
CA VAL A 441 39.99 16.18 8.81
C VAL A 441 38.48 16.02 8.76
N ARG A 442 38.00 14.85 9.18
CA ARG A 442 36.58 14.56 9.28
C ARG A 442 35.86 15.58 10.17
N ASN A 443 36.36 15.79 11.38
CA ASN A 443 35.76 16.75 12.32
C ASN A 443 35.71 18.17 11.73
N PHE A 444 36.75 18.58 11.00
CA PHE A 444 36.79 19.89 10.34
C PHE A 444 35.70 20.04 9.27
N ILE A 445 35.56 19.09 8.35
CA ILE A 445 34.55 19.17 7.28
C ILE A 445 33.13 18.97 7.82
N SER A 446 32.96 18.20 8.89
CA SER A 446 31.66 17.97 9.54
C SER A 446 31.11 19.20 10.27
N GLN A 447 31.91 20.23 10.57
CA GLN A 447 31.40 21.45 11.23
C GLN A 447 30.39 22.24 10.37
N LYS A 448 30.49 22.13 9.05
CA LYS A 448 29.67 22.85 8.07
C LYS A 448 29.32 21.91 6.90
N PRO A 449 28.43 20.93 7.12
CA PRO A 449 28.24 19.78 6.22
C PRO A 449 27.75 20.20 4.82
N ALA A 450 26.89 21.22 4.71
CA ALA A 450 26.44 21.76 3.43
C ALA A 450 27.58 22.26 2.50
N TYR A 451 28.78 22.51 3.04
CA TYR A 451 29.94 22.99 2.29
C TYR A 451 31.13 22.03 2.36
N ALA A 452 30.91 20.78 2.79
CA ALA A 452 31.97 19.83 3.12
C ALA A 452 32.91 19.52 1.94
N LEU A 453 32.40 19.41 0.71
CA LEU A 453 33.22 19.18 -0.49
C LEU A 453 34.23 20.33 -0.74
N GLY A 454 33.76 21.58 -0.61
CA GLY A 454 34.62 22.76 -0.71
C GLY A 454 35.66 22.79 0.41
N LEU A 455 35.24 22.50 1.64
CA LEU A 455 36.13 22.46 2.81
C LEU A 455 37.20 21.37 2.68
N ALA A 456 36.84 20.17 2.22
CA ALA A 456 37.79 19.09 1.93
C ALA A 456 38.83 19.51 0.90
N SER A 457 38.41 20.21 -0.15
CA SER A 457 39.29 20.72 -1.20
C SER A 457 40.26 21.78 -0.68
N VAL A 458 39.77 22.73 0.15
CA VAL A 458 40.62 23.71 0.83
C VAL A 458 41.61 23.01 1.77
N TYR A 459 41.13 22.09 2.61
CA TYR A 459 41.97 21.33 3.55
C TYR A 459 43.13 20.66 2.83
N ARG A 460 42.86 19.95 1.72
CA ARG A 460 43.90 19.30 0.91
C ARG A 460 44.94 20.30 0.39
N LEU A 461 44.53 21.48 -0.05
CA LEU A 461 45.45 22.52 -0.52
C LEU A 461 46.30 23.09 0.63
N LEU A 462 45.68 23.31 1.80
CA LEU A 462 46.39 23.74 3.01
C LEU A 462 47.44 22.72 3.46
N ASP A 463 47.09 21.43 3.38
CA ASP A 463 47.96 20.32 3.72
C ASP A 463 49.15 20.20 2.76
N LEU A 464 48.90 20.30 1.44
CA LEU A 464 49.94 20.35 0.41
C LEU A 464 50.90 21.53 0.60
N ALA A 465 50.42 22.66 1.11
CA ALA A 465 51.24 23.84 1.40
C ALA A 465 51.89 23.81 2.80
N GLU A 466 51.65 22.79 3.62
CA GLU A 466 52.06 22.69 5.03
C GLU A 466 51.57 23.87 5.90
N LEU A 467 50.40 24.42 5.58
CA LEU A 467 49.78 25.54 6.29
C LEU A 467 48.52 25.13 7.07
N ASN A 468 48.27 23.83 7.19
CA ASN A 468 47.08 23.30 7.82
C ASN A 468 47.15 23.37 9.36
N THR A 469 47.00 24.58 9.89
CA THR A 469 46.98 24.85 11.34
C THR A 469 45.57 25.03 11.85
N ALA A 470 45.36 24.91 13.16
CA ALA A 470 44.05 25.19 13.78
C ALA A 470 43.57 26.62 13.50
N GLU A 471 44.46 27.62 13.58
CA GLU A 471 44.14 29.02 13.29
C GLU A 471 43.61 29.20 11.86
N ILE A 472 44.26 28.57 10.89
CA ILE A 472 43.83 28.66 9.49
C ILE A 472 42.51 27.92 9.27
N ARG A 473 42.31 26.77 9.89
CA ARG A 473 41.04 26.04 9.81
C ARG A 473 39.88 26.90 10.30
N GLU A 474 40.04 27.57 11.45
CA GLU A 474 39.03 28.52 11.96
C GLU A 474 38.76 29.68 10.98
N LEU A 475 39.81 30.20 10.35
CA LEU A 475 39.67 31.25 9.33
C LEU A 475 38.85 30.77 8.14
N VAL A 476 39.09 29.56 7.64
CA VAL A 476 38.31 28.95 6.55
C VAL A 476 36.86 28.74 6.97
N LEU A 477 36.62 28.22 8.19
CA LEU A 477 35.28 27.95 8.72
C LEU A 477 34.44 29.22 8.89
N SER A 478 35.07 30.35 9.22
CA SER A 478 34.40 31.65 9.30
C SER A 478 33.73 32.08 7.98
N ARG A 479 34.15 31.51 6.84
CA ARG A 479 33.61 31.74 5.50
C ARG A 479 33.31 30.44 4.76
N SER A 480 32.74 29.45 5.46
CA SER A 480 32.47 28.13 4.90
C SER A 480 31.61 28.14 3.62
N SER A 481 30.68 29.10 3.49
CA SER A 481 29.85 29.23 2.28
C SER A 481 30.64 29.51 1.01
N ASP A 482 31.84 30.07 1.15
CA ASP A 482 32.72 30.39 0.04
C ASP A 482 33.79 29.31 -0.19
N ALA A 483 33.74 28.17 0.53
CA ALA A 483 34.83 27.18 0.53
C ALA A 483 35.16 26.62 -0.86
N SER A 484 34.15 26.34 -1.70
CA SER A 484 34.37 25.87 -3.08
C SER A 484 35.12 26.92 -3.91
N LEU A 485 34.74 28.19 -3.78
CA LEU A 485 35.41 29.30 -4.46
C LEU A 485 36.81 29.55 -3.89
N ALA A 486 36.98 29.44 -2.58
CA ALA A 486 38.26 29.50 -1.91
C ALA A 486 39.22 28.44 -2.43
N SER A 487 38.75 27.19 -2.59
CA SER A 487 39.58 26.09 -3.12
C SER A 487 40.10 26.40 -4.53
N LEU A 488 39.26 26.95 -5.41
CA LEU A 488 39.65 27.34 -6.77
C LEU A 488 40.70 28.47 -6.78
N ILE A 489 40.47 29.49 -5.94
CA ILE A 489 41.39 30.63 -5.80
C ILE A 489 42.75 30.15 -5.27
N LEU A 490 42.75 29.30 -4.25
CA LEU A 490 43.96 28.75 -3.65
C LEU A 490 44.70 27.82 -4.60
N GLN A 491 44.00 27.02 -5.40
CA GLN A 491 44.62 26.19 -6.42
C GLN A 491 45.38 27.04 -7.44
N ARG A 492 44.77 28.12 -7.95
CA ARG A 492 45.46 29.02 -8.89
C ARG A 492 46.64 29.76 -8.25
N MET A 493 46.51 30.12 -6.98
CA MET A 493 47.64 30.68 -6.22
C MET A 493 48.78 29.66 -6.09
N ASN A 494 48.47 28.38 -5.87
CA ASN A 494 49.47 27.31 -5.87
C ASN A 494 50.16 27.16 -7.23
N ASP A 495 49.38 27.13 -8.31
CA ASP A 495 49.91 26.99 -9.68
C ASP A 495 50.86 28.13 -10.08
N ASN A 496 50.75 29.29 -9.43
CA ASN A 496 51.60 30.46 -9.67
C ASN A 496 52.62 30.73 -8.54
N ASN A 497 52.89 29.73 -7.68
CA ASN A 497 53.86 29.81 -6.58
C ASN A 497 53.58 30.90 -5.53
N LEU A 498 52.33 31.35 -5.41
CA LEU A 498 51.88 32.30 -4.37
C LEU A 498 51.42 31.60 -3.10
N PHE A 499 51.16 30.30 -3.20
CA PHE A 499 50.66 29.45 -2.14
C PHE A 499 51.25 28.05 -2.32
N ASN A 500 52.48 27.83 -1.85
CA ASN A 500 53.14 26.53 -1.94
C ASN A 500 53.94 26.20 -0.68
N ARG A 501 54.37 24.94 -0.59
CA ARG A 501 55.20 24.41 0.49
C ARG A 501 56.54 25.15 0.56
N GLY A 502 56.94 25.57 1.76
CA GLY A 502 58.25 26.18 2.00
C GLY A 502 58.39 27.64 1.57
N CYS A 503 57.35 28.28 1.01
CA CYS A 503 57.35 29.72 0.79
C CYS A 503 56.88 30.47 2.05
N PRO A 504 57.72 31.34 2.65
CA PRO A 504 57.36 32.09 3.86
C PRO A 504 56.17 33.03 3.65
N GLU A 505 55.92 33.47 2.42
CA GLU A 505 54.84 34.40 2.09
C GLU A 505 53.48 33.68 1.94
N SER A 506 53.44 32.35 1.76
CA SER A 506 52.18 31.59 1.59
C SER A 506 51.18 31.84 2.72
N PHE A 507 51.63 31.86 3.98
CA PHE A 507 50.77 32.13 5.15
C PHE A 507 50.21 33.56 5.12
N LYS A 508 51.07 34.55 4.85
CA LYS A 508 50.67 35.96 4.78
C LYS A 508 49.70 36.19 3.62
N ASN A 509 49.94 35.55 2.49
CA ASN A 509 49.09 35.63 1.31
C ASN A 509 47.70 35.06 1.57
N LEU A 510 47.62 33.90 2.25
CA LEU A 510 46.35 33.31 2.68
C LEU A 510 45.60 34.26 3.62
N LYS A 511 46.28 34.80 4.65
CA LYS A 511 45.65 35.72 5.59
C LYS A 511 45.14 36.99 4.89
N ARG A 512 45.95 37.58 3.99
CA ARG A 512 45.54 38.73 3.17
C ARG A 512 44.32 38.42 2.29
N LEU A 513 44.21 37.20 1.75
CA LEU A 513 43.07 36.78 0.95
C LEU A 513 41.75 36.86 1.75
N TYR A 514 41.77 36.36 2.98
CA TYR A 514 40.60 36.36 3.86
C TYR A 514 40.33 37.75 4.44
N ASP A 515 41.34 38.43 4.99
CA ASP A 515 41.22 39.75 5.63
C ASP A 515 40.69 40.81 4.65
N ASN A 516 41.16 40.78 3.40
CA ASN A 516 40.72 41.73 2.36
C ASN A 516 39.45 41.29 1.62
N LYS A 517 38.79 40.23 2.11
CA LYS A 517 37.57 39.64 1.52
C LYS A 517 37.70 39.29 0.04
N LEU A 518 38.88 38.87 -0.41
CA LEU A 518 39.16 38.59 -1.81
C LEU A 518 38.57 37.27 -2.30
N ILE A 519 38.07 36.39 -1.43
CA ILE A 519 37.30 35.21 -1.82
C ILE A 519 35.96 35.66 -2.40
N SER A 520 35.97 35.91 -3.72
CA SER A 520 34.88 36.49 -4.48
C SER A 520 34.99 36.10 -5.95
N LEU A 521 33.86 36.03 -6.64
CA LEU A 521 33.83 35.66 -8.07
C LEU A 521 34.62 36.66 -8.92
N GLY A 522 34.57 37.95 -8.56
CA GLY A 522 35.34 39.01 -9.22
C GLY A 522 36.84 38.77 -9.15
N PHE A 523 37.35 38.40 -7.97
CA PHE A 523 38.76 38.08 -7.82
C PHE A 523 39.16 36.79 -8.54
N SER A 524 38.34 35.74 -8.45
CA SER A 524 38.56 34.51 -9.22
C SER A 524 38.67 34.79 -10.73
N LYS A 525 37.76 35.62 -11.28
CA LYS A 525 37.83 36.04 -12.69
C LYS A 525 39.10 36.84 -13.00
N LEU A 526 39.48 37.76 -12.12
CA LEU A 526 40.70 38.55 -12.26
C LEU A 526 41.94 37.64 -12.26
N GLN A 527 42.01 36.66 -11.36
CA GLN A 527 43.11 35.68 -11.34
C GLN A 527 43.24 34.94 -12.67
N THR A 528 42.13 34.46 -13.26
CA THR A 528 42.16 33.78 -14.56
C THR A 528 42.76 34.68 -15.64
N LEU A 529 42.30 35.93 -15.74
CA LEU A 529 42.79 36.89 -16.74
C LEU A 529 44.28 37.19 -16.56
N LEU A 530 44.72 37.35 -15.31
CA LEU A 530 46.12 37.60 -14.99
C LEU A 530 46.99 36.35 -15.23
N GLN A 531 46.48 35.16 -14.95
CA GLN A 531 47.18 33.90 -15.20
C GLN A 531 47.37 33.66 -16.71
N GLU A 532 46.34 33.88 -17.52
CA GLU A 532 46.42 33.80 -18.99
C GLU A 532 47.44 34.78 -19.58
N ALA A 533 47.61 35.95 -18.94
CA ALA A 533 48.60 36.95 -19.31
C ALA A 533 49.99 36.74 -18.68
N ASN A 534 50.18 35.71 -17.86
CA ASN A 534 51.39 35.47 -17.03
C ASN A 534 51.74 36.65 -16.09
N LEU A 535 50.72 37.37 -15.61
CA LEU A 535 50.85 38.51 -14.69
C LEU A 535 50.43 38.18 -13.26
N PHE A 536 49.96 36.96 -12.97
CA PHE A 536 49.56 36.57 -11.63
C PHE A 536 50.76 36.11 -10.78
N ASN A 537 51.55 37.08 -10.29
CA ASN A 537 52.77 36.88 -9.51
C ASN A 537 52.74 37.62 -8.16
N GLN A 538 53.77 37.44 -7.31
CA GLN A 538 53.76 37.96 -5.94
C GLN A 538 53.62 39.49 -5.89
N PRO A 539 54.46 40.30 -6.57
CA PRO A 539 54.31 41.76 -6.54
C PRO A 539 52.89 42.24 -6.91
N ASN A 540 52.32 41.67 -7.97
CA ASN A 540 50.98 42.05 -8.41
C ASN A 540 49.90 41.62 -7.41
N PHE A 541 50.04 40.45 -6.78
CA PHE A 541 49.13 40.01 -5.72
C PHE A 541 49.16 40.92 -4.48
N GLU A 542 50.33 41.42 -4.08
CA GLU A 542 50.45 42.35 -2.96
C GLU A 542 49.73 43.67 -3.25
N VAL A 543 49.91 44.22 -4.45
CA VAL A 543 49.20 45.43 -4.87
C VAL A 543 47.69 45.18 -4.92
N LEU A 544 47.25 44.04 -5.45
CA LEU A 544 45.85 43.63 -5.47
C LEU A 544 45.23 43.59 -4.07
N CYS A 545 45.96 43.09 -3.07
CA CYS A 545 45.50 43.09 -1.68
C CYS A 545 45.25 44.52 -1.17
N THR A 546 46.12 45.48 -1.48
CA THR A 546 45.92 46.89 -1.09
C THR A 546 44.76 47.57 -1.81
N LYS A 547 44.36 47.03 -2.97
CA LYS A 547 43.28 47.56 -3.82
C LYS A 547 42.02 46.67 -3.81
N ALA A 548 41.88 45.77 -2.83
CA ALA A 548 40.83 44.75 -2.81
C ALA A 548 39.40 45.30 -2.96
N LYS A 549 39.11 46.49 -2.41
CA LYS A 549 37.81 47.18 -2.56
C LYS A 549 37.42 47.50 -4.01
N HIS A 550 38.40 47.51 -4.93
CA HIS A 550 38.23 47.78 -6.36
C HIS A 550 38.44 46.54 -7.24
N CYS A 551 38.42 45.34 -6.63
CA CYS A 551 38.71 44.11 -7.35
C CYS A 551 37.74 43.85 -8.51
N LYS A 552 36.47 44.28 -8.38
CA LYS A 552 35.47 44.12 -9.43
C LYS A 552 35.79 45.02 -10.63
N GLU A 553 36.09 46.29 -10.38
CA GLU A 553 36.47 47.27 -11.38
C GLU A 553 37.74 46.86 -12.11
N LEU A 554 38.72 46.33 -11.37
CA LEU A 554 39.95 45.77 -11.93
C LEU A 554 39.70 44.52 -12.78
N ALA A 555 38.81 43.61 -12.35
CA ALA A 555 38.42 42.44 -13.14
C ALA A 555 37.73 42.83 -14.45
N GLU A 556 36.84 43.82 -14.42
CA GLU A 556 36.17 44.36 -15.60
C GLU A 556 37.19 45.03 -16.55
N ALA A 557 38.09 45.86 -16.01
CA ALA A 557 39.14 46.53 -16.76
C ALA A 557 40.08 45.54 -17.46
N CYS A 558 40.54 44.51 -16.73
CA CYS A 558 41.38 43.45 -17.30
C CYS A 558 40.63 42.65 -18.36
N SER A 559 39.33 42.42 -18.19
CA SER A 559 38.50 41.76 -19.21
C SER A 559 38.45 42.57 -20.50
N VAL A 560 38.30 43.91 -20.41
CA VAL A 560 38.31 44.81 -21.57
C VAL A 560 39.66 44.77 -22.29
N LEU A 561 40.77 44.85 -21.55
CA LEU A 561 42.11 44.77 -22.11
C LEU A 561 42.37 43.41 -22.78
N ALA A 562 41.96 42.30 -22.15
CA ALA A 562 42.11 40.97 -22.70
C ALA A 562 41.30 40.76 -24.00
N ALA A 563 40.09 41.33 -24.07
CA ALA A 563 39.20 41.20 -25.23
C ALA A 563 39.66 42.01 -26.46
N PHE A 564 40.35 43.15 -26.27
CA PHE A 564 40.72 44.05 -27.36
C PHE A 564 41.92 43.59 -28.21
N GLY A 565 42.61 42.51 -27.79
CA GLY A 565 43.66 41.87 -28.57
C GLY A 565 44.73 41.18 -27.71
N LYS A 566 45.33 40.12 -28.24
CA LYS A 566 46.45 39.41 -27.58
C LYS A 566 47.58 40.42 -27.28
N GLY A 567 47.96 40.56 -26.02
CA GLY A 567 49.07 41.39 -25.58
C GLY A 567 48.73 42.82 -25.14
N LYS A 568 47.45 43.16 -24.94
CA LYS A 568 47.07 44.46 -24.33
C LYS A 568 47.05 44.42 -22.80
N LEU A 569 46.78 43.28 -22.19
CA LEU A 569 46.95 43.09 -20.75
C LEU A 569 48.44 42.80 -20.47
N THR A 570 49.25 43.86 -20.40
CA THR A 570 50.70 43.82 -20.07
C THR A 570 50.95 44.34 -18.66
N GLN A 571 52.15 44.12 -18.12
CA GLN A 571 52.55 44.63 -16.81
C GLN A 571 52.36 46.15 -16.70
N ASN A 572 52.85 46.93 -17.68
CA ASN A 572 52.71 48.39 -17.67
C ASN A 572 51.24 48.84 -17.64
N ASN A 573 50.38 48.18 -18.41
CA ASN A 573 48.97 48.52 -18.44
C ASN A 573 48.29 48.11 -17.13
N LEU A 574 48.67 46.99 -16.53
CA LEU A 574 48.17 46.56 -15.22
C LEU A 574 48.56 47.53 -14.11
N GLU A 575 49.79 48.04 -14.12
CA GLU A 575 50.25 49.07 -13.17
C GLU A 575 49.41 50.35 -13.25
N LEU A 576 49.10 50.82 -14.46
CA LEU A 576 48.20 51.97 -14.68
C LEU A 576 46.78 51.71 -14.15
N LEU A 577 46.28 50.47 -14.24
CA LEU A 577 45.02 50.08 -13.63
C LEU A 577 45.10 50.10 -12.09
N PHE A 578 46.23 49.71 -11.49
CA PHE A 578 46.42 49.76 -10.04
C PHE A 578 46.54 51.18 -9.49
N GLU A 579 47.17 52.09 -10.22
CA GLU A 579 47.23 53.52 -9.88
C GLU A 579 45.82 54.13 -9.84
N ASN A 580 44.97 53.74 -10.81
CA ASN A 580 43.61 54.27 -10.97
C ASN A 580 42.52 53.22 -10.68
N ALA A 581 42.70 52.41 -9.63
CA ALA A 581 41.84 51.24 -9.38
C ALA A 581 40.33 51.54 -9.31
N ALA A 582 39.93 52.72 -8.81
CA ALA A 582 38.53 53.13 -8.72
C ALA A 582 37.88 53.41 -10.09
N ASP A 583 38.65 53.91 -11.06
CA ASP A 583 38.20 54.21 -12.42
C ASP A 583 38.86 53.26 -13.44
N ALA A 584 39.32 52.07 -13.00
CA ALA A 584 40.13 51.15 -13.80
C ALA A 584 39.48 50.79 -15.13
N LYS A 585 38.15 50.69 -15.18
CA LYS A 585 37.39 50.43 -16.41
C LYS A 585 37.55 51.53 -17.44
N THR A 586 37.51 52.80 -17.01
CA THR A 586 37.73 53.95 -17.89
C THR A 586 39.18 54.00 -18.35
N THR A 587 40.14 53.70 -17.47
CA THR A 587 41.56 53.59 -17.83
C THR A 587 41.79 52.50 -18.89
N ALA A 588 41.18 51.31 -18.73
CA ALA A 588 41.24 50.25 -19.71
C ALA A 588 40.64 50.67 -21.07
N ALA A 589 39.51 51.38 -21.08
CA ALA A 589 38.90 51.89 -22.31
C ALA A 589 39.84 52.85 -23.05
N ILE A 590 40.48 53.79 -22.33
CA ILE A 590 41.46 54.73 -22.89
C ILE A 590 42.67 53.97 -23.45
N LEU A 591 43.19 52.96 -22.73
CA LEU A 591 44.31 52.13 -23.20
C LEU A 591 43.98 51.27 -24.44
N CYS A 592 42.69 50.98 -24.64
CA CYS A 592 42.15 50.38 -25.87
C CYS A 592 41.86 51.40 -26.98
N GLY A 593 42.09 52.69 -26.76
CA GLY A 593 41.81 53.75 -27.74
C GLY A 593 40.34 54.10 -27.88
N GLN A 594 39.50 53.75 -26.90
CA GLN A 594 38.12 54.19 -26.84
C GLN A 594 38.06 55.60 -26.22
N GLU A 595 37.40 56.54 -26.91
CA GLU A 595 37.17 57.87 -26.35
C GLU A 595 36.30 57.76 -25.08
N PRO A 596 36.66 58.47 -23.99
CA PRO A 596 35.89 58.42 -22.75
C PRO A 596 34.48 58.97 -23.03
N GLN A 597 33.47 58.11 -22.96
CA GLN A 597 32.08 58.53 -22.95
C GLN A 597 31.89 59.52 -21.78
N PRO A 598 31.38 60.74 -22.00
CA PRO A 598 31.20 61.71 -20.93
C PRO A 598 30.27 61.12 -19.87
N LYS A 599 30.70 61.09 -18.60
CA LYS A 599 29.87 60.71 -17.45
C LYS A 599 28.61 61.58 -17.50
N GLN A 600 27.48 61.05 -17.96
CA GLN A 600 26.20 61.73 -17.80
C GLN A 600 25.98 61.92 -16.29
N LEU A 601 26.08 63.16 -15.83
CA LEU A 601 25.74 63.52 -14.47
C LEU A 601 24.29 63.08 -14.25
N LYS A 602 24.07 62.14 -13.33
CA LYS A 602 22.76 61.96 -12.72
C LYS A 602 22.42 63.29 -12.07
N HIS A 603 21.47 64.02 -12.66
CA HIS A 603 20.86 65.17 -12.02
C HIS A 603 20.28 64.71 -10.69
N ALA A 604 20.90 65.18 -9.60
CA ALA A 604 20.31 65.16 -8.28
C ALA A 604 19.19 66.21 -8.28
N ASP A 605 17.96 65.76 -8.05
CA ASP A 605 16.83 66.61 -7.72
C ASP A 605 17.10 67.23 -6.35
N HIS A 606 17.51 68.49 -6.34
CA HIS A 606 17.41 69.38 -5.19
C HIS A 606 17.01 70.76 -5.71
N ARG A 607 15.70 71.02 -5.72
CA ARG A 607 15.14 72.36 -5.82
C ARG A 607 15.23 73.00 -4.44
N ASP A 608 16.15 73.96 -4.30
CA ASP A 608 16.03 75.01 -3.29
C ASP A 608 15.50 76.30 -3.92
N VAL A 609 14.56 76.84 -3.17
CA VAL A 609 13.86 78.12 -3.25
C VAL A 609 14.84 79.28 -3.37
N PHE A 610 14.54 80.28 -4.22
CA PHE A 610 14.52 81.72 -3.90
C PHE A 610 14.42 82.56 -5.19
N PHE A 611 13.23 83.07 -5.50
CA PHE A 611 12.95 84.51 -5.69
C PHE A 611 11.45 84.68 -5.98
N SER A 612 10.76 85.24 -4.99
CA SER A 612 9.41 85.81 -5.13
C SER A 612 9.53 87.30 -5.41
N SER A 613 8.82 87.77 -6.44
CA SER A 613 8.12 89.06 -6.47
C SER A 613 7.37 89.17 -7.81
N ASN A 614 6.08 88.78 -7.82
CA ASN A 614 4.90 89.64 -7.65
C ASN A 614 4.45 90.38 -8.93
N SER A 615 3.36 89.91 -9.54
CA SER A 615 2.17 90.72 -9.82
C SER A 615 0.99 89.84 -10.28
N TYR A 616 -0.04 89.78 -9.44
CA TYR A 616 -1.42 89.30 -9.67
C TYR A 616 -2.22 90.18 -10.66
N PRO A 617 -3.52 89.92 -10.97
CA PRO A 617 -4.33 88.68 -10.90
C PRO A 617 -5.18 88.41 -12.18
N ALA A 618 -5.80 87.23 -12.30
CA ALA A 618 -7.28 87.06 -12.30
C ALA A 618 -7.77 85.67 -12.80
N SER A 619 -8.59 85.06 -11.93
CA SER A 619 -9.81 84.28 -12.22
C SER A 619 -9.74 82.81 -12.67
N GLY A 620 -10.25 81.93 -11.79
CA GLY A 620 -11.31 80.99 -12.17
C GLY A 620 -11.17 79.53 -11.71
N MET A 621 -11.84 79.19 -10.60
CA MET A 621 -12.64 77.97 -10.31
C MET A 621 -12.01 76.56 -10.55
N ALA A 622 -12.13 75.54 -9.70
CA ALA A 622 -12.89 75.31 -8.47
C ALA A 622 -12.46 73.95 -7.83
N GLN A 623 -12.60 73.88 -6.50
CA GLN A 623 -12.95 72.74 -5.61
C GLN A 623 -12.03 71.51 -5.52
N GLU A 624 -11.30 71.33 -4.40
CA GLU A 624 -11.69 70.85 -3.03
C GLU A 624 -11.47 69.32 -2.93
N GLU A 625 -10.44 68.84 -2.21
CA GLU A 625 -10.39 68.63 -0.74
C GLU A 625 -11.31 67.48 -0.31
N VAL A 626 -11.01 66.53 0.57
CA VAL A 626 -10.00 66.32 1.65
C VAL A 626 -10.18 64.82 2.04
N SER A 627 -9.12 64.04 2.32
CA SER A 627 -8.61 63.68 3.68
C SER A 627 -9.67 62.99 4.58
N ASP A 628 -9.42 62.03 5.47
CA ASP A 628 -8.24 61.47 6.14
C ASP A 628 -8.65 60.19 6.90
N GLU A 629 -7.64 59.45 7.35
CA GLU A 629 -7.52 58.64 8.59
C GLU A 629 -8.50 57.50 9.01
N LYS A 630 -7.87 56.31 9.10
CA LYS A 630 -7.72 55.38 10.25
C LYS A 630 -8.84 54.46 10.77
N SER A 631 -8.36 53.22 11.01
CA SER A 631 -8.54 52.30 12.15
C SER A 631 -9.75 51.35 12.25
N ASP A 632 -9.37 50.07 12.26
CA ASP A 632 -9.74 48.96 13.18
C ASP A 632 -11.17 48.41 13.31
N SER A 633 -11.23 47.10 13.00
CA SER A 633 -11.81 46.00 13.80
C SER A 633 -13.28 45.59 13.64
N SER A 634 -13.46 44.27 13.82
CA SER A 634 -14.70 43.50 14.02
C SER A 634 -15.59 43.37 12.78
N GLY A 635 -16.29 42.27 12.50
CA GLY A 635 -16.58 41.03 13.21
C GLY A 635 -17.91 40.49 12.64
N TYR A 636 -17.97 39.20 12.31
CA TYR A 636 -19.15 38.35 12.04
C TYR A 636 -20.36 38.92 11.28
N SER A 637 -20.72 38.31 10.13
CA SER A 637 -21.80 37.30 10.02
C SER A 637 -22.19 37.02 8.56
N ASP A 638 -22.53 35.75 8.35
CA ASP A 638 -23.28 35.06 7.30
C ASP A 638 -24.06 35.89 6.25
N GLU A 639 -24.01 35.48 4.99
CA GLU A 639 -25.14 34.80 4.31
C GLU A 639 -24.77 34.36 2.86
N GLU A 640 -25.31 33.18 2.54
CA GLU A 640 -25.58 32.49 1.28
C GLU A 640 -25.37 33.20 -0.07
N SER A 641 -24.81 32.49 -1.06
CA SER A 641 -25.50 32.23 -2.35
C SER A 641 -24.63 31.43 -3.34
N ASP A 642 -25.23 30.33 -3.80
CA ASP A 642 -25.37 29.84 -5.17
C ASP A 642 -24.20 29.67 -6.15
N GLU A 643 -24.18 28.44 -6.66
CA GLU A 643 -24.09 28.02 -8.08
C GLU A 643 -23.04 28.69 -8.98
N SER A 644 -22.07 27.89 -9.45
CA SER A 644 -22.03 27.52 -10.88
C SER A 644 -20.90 26.55 -11.18
N ASP A 645 -21.25 25.58 -12.03
CA ASP A 645 -20.36 24.71 -12.78
C ASP A 645 -19.32 25.48 -13.58
N GLU A 646 -18.07 25.02 -13.61
CA GLU A 646 -17.27 25.14 -14.83
C GLU A 646 -16.24 24.01 -14.94
N GLU A 647 -16.47 23.16 -15.94
CA GLU A 647 -15.52 22.20 -16.49
C GLU A 647 -14.22 22.89 -16.89
N THR A 648 -13.07 22.38 -16.45
CA THR A 648 -11.81 22.64 -17.17
C THR A 648 -10.95 21.38 -17.26
N SER A 649 -10.80 20.91 -18.51
CA SER A 649 -9.79 19.94 -18.94
C SER A 649 -8.37 20.50 -18.77
N PRO A 650 -7.36 19.70 -18.41
CA PRO A 650 -5.97 20.15 -18.40
C PRO A 650 -5.35 20.07 -19.80
N LYS A 651 -4.90 21.23 -20.28
CA LYS A 651 -4.04 21.40 -21.47
C LYS A 651 -2.65 20.85 -21.19
N ALA A 652 -2.16 20.04 -22.13
CA ALA A 652 -0.77 19.62 -22.22
C ALA A 652 0.18 20.80 -22.46
N THR A 653 1.21 20.93 -21.63
CA THR A 653 2.40 21.73 -21.92
C THR A 653 3.61 20.81 -22.02
N LYS A 654 4.12 20.70 -23.25
CA LYS A 654 5.47 20.24 -23.58
C LYS A 654 6.46 21.24 -22.99
N GLU A 655 7.31 20.80 -22.07
CA GLU A 655 8.56 21.47 -21.77
C GLU A 655 9.73 20.62 -22.24
N THR A 656 10.41 21.15 -23.24
CA THR A 656 11.72 20.72 -23.72
C THR A 656 12.78 21.22 -22.75
N SER A 657 13.38 20.32 -21.96
CA SER A 657 14.60 20.63 -21.22
C SER A 657 15.83 20.23 -22.05
N SER A 658 16.63 21.22 -22.41
CA SER A 658 17.92 21.05 -23.07
C SER A 658 18.99 20.80 -22.02
N SER A 659 19.49 19.56 -21.98
CA SER A 659 20.66 19.18 -21.18
C SER A 659 21.91 19.84 -21.74
N TRP A 660 22.63 20.60 -20.91
CA TRP A 660 24.02 20.96 -21.17
C TRP A 660 24.92 19.91 -20.52
N SER A 661 25.48 19.04 -21.35
CA SER A 661 26.51 18.08 -20.97
C SER A 661 27.87 18.77 -20.87
N LEU A 662 28.51 18.67 -19.70
CA LEU A 662 29.92 18.99 -19.51
C LEU A 662 30.71 17.68 -19.61
N GLY A 663 31.13 17.37 -20.83
CA GLY A 663 32.04 16.27 -21.12
C GLY A 663 33.48 16.77 -21.32
N GLY A 664 34.43 16.00 -20.80
CA GLY A 664 35.78 15.91 -21.33
C GLY A 664 36.89 16.35 -20.38
N PHE A 665 37.56 15.40 -19.75
CA PHE A 665 39.02 15.22 -19.79
C PHE A 665 39.38 14.01 -18.93
N ILE A 666 39.87 12.93 -19.57
CA ILE A 666 40.86 11.93 -19.14
C ILE A 666 40.65 10.69 -20.02
N SER A 667 41.53 10.50 -21.00
CA SER A 667 41.90 9.17 -21.53
C SER A 667 43.17 9.31 -22.35
N SER A 668 44.25 8.77 -21.79
CA SER A 668 45.46 8.37 -22.50
C SER A 668 46.19 7.44 -21.55
N LEU A 669 46.12 6.13 -21.81
CA LEU A 669 47.26 5.21 -21.75
C LEU A 669 46.82 3.74 -21.94
N VAL A 670 47.51 3.12 -22.90
CA VAL A 670 47.75 1.69 -23.14
C VAL A 670 46.64 0.84 -23.78
N SER A 671 46.81 0.60 -25.08
CA SER A 671 46.61 -0.71 -25.71
C SER A 671 47.67 -0.89 -26.79
N ASP A 672 48.50 -1.95 -26.68
CA ASP A 672 48.92 -2.75 -27.84
C ASP A 672 49.62 -4.06 -27.41
N GLY A 673 49.23 -5.15 -28.08
CA GLY A 673 49.89 -6.46 -28.10
C GLY A 673 49.46 -7.42 -26.98
N THR A 674 49.00 -8.65 -27.20
CA THR A 674 49.19 -9.53 -28.38
C THR A 674 48.19 -10.68 -28.33
N GLN A 675 47.74 -11.11 -29.51
CA GLN A 675 46.98 -12.33 -29.78
C GLN A 675 47.77 -13.60 -29.39
N SER A 676 47.06 -14.66 -29.03
CA SER A 676 47.28 -15.98 -29.61
C SER A 676 46.06 -16.88 -29.42
N ASP A 677 45.56 -17.37 -30.55
CA ASP A 677 44.53 -18.38 -30.73
C ASP A 677 44.94 -19.77 -30.21
N SER A 678 43.94 -20.56 -29.79
CA SER A 678 43.74 -22.00 -30.10
C SER A 678 42.51 -22.47 -29.28
N GLU A 679 41.33 -22.69 -29.87
CA GLU A 679 40.87 -23.90 -30.58
C GLU A 679 40.83 -25.20 -29.73
N GLU A 680 39.69 -25.90 -29.90
CA GLU A 680 39.35 -27.30 -29.61
C GLU A 680 38.78 -27.69 -28.23
N ASP A 681 37.44 -27.83 -28.24
CA ASP A 681 36.68 -29.10 -28.14
C ASP A 681 36.80 -30.06 -26.93
N ASP A 682 35.63 -30.68 -26.70
CA ASP A 682 35.31 -31.96 -26.07
C ASP A 682 34.94 -32.03 -24.56
N ASP A 683 33.63 -32.27 -24.40
CA ASP A 683 33.00 -33.43 -23.76
C ASP A 683 32.99 -33.67 -22.23
N GLU A 684 31.74 -33.86 -21.80
CA GLU A 684 31.21 -34.94 -20.95
C GLU A 684 31.57 -35.10 -19.46
N GLU A 685 30.47 -35.30 -18.73
CA GLU A 685 30.25 -36.30 -17.67
C GLU A 685 30.87 -36.15 -16.26
N GLN A 686 29.93 -35.90 -15.35
CA GLN A 686 29.55 -36.75 -14.22
C GLN A 686 30.52 -37.01 -13.03
N GLN A 687 29.91 -36.76 -11.87
CA GLN A 687 29.87 -37.60 -10.67
C GLN A 687 31.05 -37.57 -9.67
N LYS A 688 30.67 -37.12 -8.45
CA LYS A 688 30.85 -37.81 -7.16
C LYS A 688 32.26 -38.30 -6.82
N LYS A 689 32.88 -37.70 -5.78
CA LYS A 689 32.86 -38.17 -4.37
C LYS A 689 33.97 -37.53 -3.52
N SER A 690 33.61 -37.36 -2.24
CA SER A 690 34.44 -37.47 -1.03
C SER A 690 35.63 -36.53 -0.81
N ALA A 691 35.42 -35.60 0.12
CA ALA A 691 36.10 -35.50 1.43
C ALA A 691 37.53 -36.04 1.57
N ILE A 692 38.44 -35.17 2.06
CA ILE A 692 39.48 -35.33 3.12
C ILE A 692 40.23 -33.97 3.15
N VAL A 693 39.98 -33.10 4.14
CA VAL A 693 40.82 -32.88 5.34
C VAL A 693 42.32 -32.73 5.05
N CYS A 694 42.85 -31.50 5.05
CA CYS A 694 43.93 -31.03 5.93
C CYS A 694 44.41 -29.62 5.51
N ASN A 695 44.33 -28.70 6.47
CA ASN A 695 45.17 -27.50 6.63
C ASN A 695 46.67 -27.87 6.61
N PRO A 696 47.61 -26.92 6.41
CA PRO A 696 47.59 -25.53 6.89
C PRO A 696 47.65 -24.43 5.84
#